data_AF-A0A7Y5VZ14-F1
#
_entry.id   AF-A0A7Y5VZ14-F1
#
_cell.length_a   1.000
_cell.length_b   1.000
_cell.length_c   1.000
_cell.angle_alpha   90.00
_cell.angle_beta   90.00
_cell.angle_gamma   90.00
#
_symmetry.space_group_name_H-M   'P 1'
#
loop_
_entity.id
_entity.type
_entity.pdbx_description
1 polymer ?
#
loop_
_entity_poly.entity_id
_entity_poly.type
_entity_poly.pdbx_seq_one_letter_code
_entity_poly.pdbx_strand_id
1 'polypeptide(L)'
;MITLAVMTAAACMNCASAQTNLAGAYADGQVFLHWELAAGSVYTYDLYSSSLPETDIANMTLLARLFPEEVTGERLHNLQPSSTLRVPNGSGYTTLTSTQGALAWTPHEAGAKFFAVVVNGSTSVTTDNRVLVSYGYDPVNEPVCPHFQFLGTTESGYPYGAYVVWVDGREDPEDGRPDFPVMASATRGCVPHVFAVTTPMTGLPSGPYPAVFCLHGGEGAYQNFMPGDLNRAAMSIEMTDGIVITPDDNLYWQAGAARMSSVTAWFGYARRFDPFFIGARGDLPADEVITNYTSRRVFWIADWVTSGAGPFDVDPHRVSVIGHSAGSRGASHLSRQQPWRFSAAVLQCALFNLNQQGPFVGDWSQNLATNIISPDSGLPLTYQQVQTQSNRLSPEPYIPYTRVYSGKRDENDAGAWTPVARAGLDACNDSQLGMIVSWDEREHGVDKWAFESPDLIDDPAHCDPWPDVGQWIAPVKTERHGAQYLSDHYRNDVSYPGFFDCDEDLNTPGRQPDPGPGDPCSPAGTPWGTWGGYLDWTPATIVDQADRWECTMFLRGNSAVSIDNALVPLVRVSIAPRRTQGFHPNVGQTVYWVLRVPENGPVTQHGQVTADSLGVPKISGLLIPREDIAKARLIMGIVPQCPADFNHDGFVNGDDYDAFAEVFDIADPAADLNHDGFVNGDDYDLFA
;
A
#
# COMPACT_ATOMS: atom_id res chain seq x y z
N MET A 1 14.79 5.47 -32.94
CA MET A 1 14.43 4.96 -34.30
C MET A 1 14.34 3.44 -34.24
N ILE A 2 13.14 2.91 -34.03
CA ILE A 2 12.88 1.47 -34.02
C ILE A 2 11.84 1.19 -35.11
N THR A 3 12.17 0.23 -35.95
CA THR A 3 11.54 -0.07 -37.23
C THR A 3 10.12 -0.61 -37.02
N LEU A 4 9.13 0.08 -37.60
CA LEU A 4 7.71 -0.28 -37.60
C LEU A 4 7.49 -1.45 -38.58
N ALA A 5 7.23 -2.66 -38.06
CA ALA A 5 6.81 -3.80 -38.89
C ALA A 5 5.27 -3.87 -38.91
N VAL A 6 4.67 -3.31 -39.94
CA VAL A 6 3.23 -3.48 -40.23
C VAL A 6 3.04 -4.83 -40.91
N MET A 7 2.47 -5.82 -40.19
CA MET A 7 1.99 -7.06 -40.80
C MET A 7 0.49 -6.95 -41.12
N THR A 8 0.18 -6.85 -42.40
CA THR A 8 -1.16 -7.03 -42.96
C THR A 8 -1.47 -8.53 -43.09
N ALA A 9 -2.38 -9.05 -42.26
CA ALA A 9 -2.86 -10.42 -42.38
C ALA A 9 -4.12 -10.47 -43.27
N ALA A 10 -3.99 -11.09 -44.45
CA ALA A 10 -5.11 -11.50 -45.27
C ALA A 10 -5.76 -12.77 -44.70
N ALA A 11 -7.08 -12.76 -44.54
CA ALA A 11 -7.85 -13.89 -44.03
C ALA A 11 -7.90 -15.04 -45.05
N CYS A 12 -7.18 -16.13 -44.76
CA CYS A 12 -7.43 -17.44 -45.34
C CYS A 12 -8.00 -18.34 -44.24
N MET A 13 -9.23 -18.83 -44.44
CA MET A 13 -9.84 -19.90 -43.65
C MET A 13 -9.02 -21.19 -43.84
N ASN A 14 -8.04 -21.41 -42.98
CA ASN A 14 -7.54 -22.76 -42.73
C ASN A 14 -8.34 -23.33 -41.57
N CYS A 15 -8.88 -24.54 -41.73
CA CYS A 15 -9.38 -25.33 -40.62
C CYS A 15 -8.23 -25.56 -39.63
N ALA A 16 -8.13 -24.67 -38.65
CA ALA A 16 -7.22 -24.79 -37.53
C ALA A 16 -7.56 -26.08 -36.79
N SER A 17 -6.53 -26.86 -36.44
CA SER A 17 -6.67 -28.02 -35.56
C SER A 17 -7.41 -27.57 -34.31
N ALA A 18 -8.51 -28.26 -33.97
CA ALA A 18 -9.24 -28.02 -32.73
C ALA A 18 -8.29 -28.17 -31.53
N GLN A 19 -8.64 -27.55 -30.40
CA GLN A 19 -8.03 -27.90 -29.11
C GLN A 19 -8.10 -29.41 -28.92
N THR A 20 -7.02 -30.00 -28.42
CA THR A 20 -6.98 -31.43 -28.14
C THR A 20 -6.44 -31.70 -26.75
N ASN A 21 -6.71 -32.91 -26.26
CA ASN A 21 -6.24 -33.39 -24.96
C ASN A 21 -6.67 -32.49 -23.79
N LEU A 22 -7.88 -31.93 -23.83
CA LEU A 22 -8.42 -31.22 -22.67
C LEU A 22 -8.56 -32.20 -21.50
N ALA A 23 -7.89 -31.87 -20.40
CA ALA A 23 -7.99 -32.58 -19.14
C ALA A 23 -8.31 -31.59 -18.03
N GLY A 24 -8.85 -32.12 -16.93
CA GLY A 24 -9.24 -31.31 -15.80
C GLY A 24 -9.12 -32.03 -14.46
N ALA A 25 -8.81 -31.25 -13.42
CA ALA A 25 -8.70 -31.73 -12.05
C ALA A 25 -9.26 -30.67 -11.09
N TYR A 26 -9.91 -31.14 -10.03
CA TYR A 26 -10.30 -30.30 -8.91
C TYR A 26 -9.25 -30.39 -7.82
N ALA A 27 -8.78 -29.24 -7.33
CA ALA A 27 -7.82 -29.10 -6.25
C ALA A 27 -7.93 -27.69 -5.65
N ASP A 28 -7.62 -27.54 -4.36
CA ASP A 28 -7.51 -26.24 -3.69
C ASP A 28 -8.72 -25.33 -3.99
N GLY A 29 -9.93 -25.87 -3.85
CA GLY A 29 -11.18 -25.15 -4.08
C GLY A 29 -11.46 -24.74 -5.53
N GLN A 30 -10.65 -25.11 -6.53
CA GLN A 30 -10.80 -24.71 -7.93
C GLN A 30 -10.72 -25.89 -8.91
N VAL A 31 -11.29 -25.72 -10.11
CA VAL A 31 -11.20 -26.65 -11.24
C VAL A 31 -10.14 -26.16 -12.21
N PHE A 32 -9.02 -26.87 -12.28
CA PHE A 32 -7.94 -26.62 -13.23
C PHE A 32 -8.20 -27.35 -14.54
N LEU A 33 -8.06 -26.65 -15.64
CA LEU A 33 -8.20 -27.18 -16.99
C LEU A 33 -6.93 -26.90 -17.78
N HIS A 34 -6.41 -27.91 -18.47
CA HIS A 34 -5.24 -27.77 -19.34
C HIS A 34 -5.43 -28.54 -20.65
N TRP A 35 -4.85 -28.03 -21.74
CA TRP A 35 -5.04 -28.57 -23.10
C TRP A 35 -3.85 -28.26 -24.01
N GLU A 36 -3.77 -28.93 -25.16
CA GLU A 36 -2.85 -28.55 -26.24
C GLU A 36 -3.38 -27.33 -27.00
N LEU A 37 -2.57 -26.28 -27.07
CA LEU A 37 -2.87 -25.03 -27.76
C LEU A 37 -3.13 -25.28 -29.25
N ALA A 38 -4.00 -24.45 -29.84
CA ALA A 38 -4.29 -24.57 -31.25
C ALA A 38 -3.06 -24.20 -32.10
N ALA A 39 -2.91 -24.87 -33.25
CA ALA A 39 -1.86 -24.53 -34.20
C ALA A 39 -2.18 -23.19 -34.91
N GLY A 40 -1.30 -22.20 -34.77
CA GLY A 40 -1.42 -20.89 -35.40
C GLY A 40 -1.86 -19.78 -34.45
N SER A 41 -2.13 -18.58 -34.99
CA SER A 41 -2.49 -17.42 -34.20
C SER A 41 -3.91 -17.56 -33.63
N VAL A 42 -4.01 -17.58 -32.30
CA VAL A 42 -5.28 -17.55 -31.57
C VAL A 42 -5.50 -16.17 -31.01
N TYR A 43 -6.74 -15.70 -31.09
CA TYR A 43 -7.11 -14.40 -30.53
C TYR A 43 -7.44 -14.48 -29.04
N THR A 44 -8.39 -15.35 -28.70
CA THR A 44 -8.77 -15.71 -27.33
C THR A 44 -9.22 -17.15 -27.27
N TYR A 45 -9.18 -17.70 -26.06
CA TYR A 45 -9.78 -18.99 -25.71
C TYR A 45 -11.05 -18.75 -24.89
N ASP A 46 -12.11 -19.50 -25.20
CA ASP A 46 -13.39 -19.42 -24.51
C ASP A 46 -13.61 -20.71 -23.70
N LEU A 47 -13.97 -20.55 -22.43
CA LEU A 47 -14.34 -21.64 -21.53
C LEU A 47 -15.86 -21.75 -21.46
N TYR A 48 -16.40 -22.91 -21.77
CA TYR A 48 -17.82 -23.23 -21.66
C TYR A 48 -18.07 -24.33 -20.64
N SER A 49 -19.28 -24.36 -20.07
CA SER A 49 -19.75 -25.49 -19.26
C SER A 49 -21.19 -25.90 -19.53
N SER A 50 -21.52 -27.16 -19.25
CA SER A 50 -22.87 -27.72 -19.33
C SER A 50 -23.04 -28.88 -18.34
N SER A 51 -24.29 -29.23 -18.04
CA SER A 51 -24.63 -30.44 -17.27
C SER A 51 -24.63 -31.72 -18.12
N LEU A 52 -24.70 -31.58 -19.45
CA LEU A 52 -24.75 -32.68 -20.42
C LEU A 52 -23.53 -32.64 -21.35
N PRO A 53 -23.13 -33.76 -21.98
CA PRO A 53 -22.02 -33.81 -22.93
C PRO A 53 -22.42 -33.21 -24.29
N GLU A 54 -22.57 -31.89 -24.34
CA GLU A 54 -22.96 -31.14 -25.54
C GLU A 54 -21.89 -31.16 -26.63
N THR A 55 -22.32 -31.11 -27.89
CA THR A 55 -21.43 -31.09 -29.07
C THR A 55 -21.31 -29.72 -29.73
N ASP A 56 -22.03 -28.72 -29.21
CA ASP A 56 -22.01 -27.35 -29.71
C ASP A 56 -22.12 -26.37 -28.53
N ILE A 57 -21.32 -25.30 -28.58
CA ILE A 57 -21.31 -24.27 -27.53
C ILE A 57 -22.66 -23.55 -27.38
N ALA A 58 -23.54 -23.58 -28.38
CA ALA A 58 -24.88 -23.00 -28.31
C ALA A 58 -25.76 -23.64 -27.22
N ASN A 59 -25.43 -24.86 -26.80
CA ASN A 59 -26.09 -25.56 -25.70
C ASN A 59 -25.31 -25.46 -24.36
N MET A 60 -24.22 -24.70 -24.33
CA MET A 60 -23.36 -24.53 -23.16
C MET A 60 -23.40 -23.08 -22.67
N THR A 61 -22.93 -22.86 -21.45
CA THR A 61 -22.79 -21.52 -20.85
C THR A 61 -21.34 -21.07 -20.91
N LEU A 62 -21.09 -19.89 -21.51
CA LEU A 62 -19.77 -19.25 -21.46
C LEU A 62 -19.45 -18.85 -20.01
N LEU A 63 -18.32 -19.32 -19.50
CA LEU A 63 -17.84 -19.02 -18.16
C LEU A 63 -16.74 -17.96 -18.15
N ALA A 64 -15.83 -18.00 -19.14
CA ALA A 64 -14.71 -17.08 -19.22
C ALA A 64 -14.18 -16.97 -20.65
N ARG A 65 -13.48 -15.87 -20.93
CA ARG A 65 -12.68 -15.67 -22.13
C ARG A 65 -11.30 -15.17 -21.71
N LEU A 66 -10.24 -15.66 -22.34
CA LEU A 66 -8.86 -15.35 -21.96
C LEU A 66 -7.98 -15.10 -23.18
N PHE A 67 -6.96 -14.25 -23.02
CA PHE A 67 -5.92 -14.07 -24.03
C PHE A 67 -4.91 -15.24 -24.01
N PRO A 68 -4.25 -15.54 -25.15
CA PRO A 68 -3.16 -16.51 -25.23
C PRO A 68 -2.09 -16.33 -24.15
N GLU A 69 -1.68 -15.09 -23.88
CA GLU A 69 -0.67 -14.72 -22.89
C GLU A 69 -1.05 -15.15 -21.47
N GLU A 70 -2.34 -15.18 -21.19
CA GLU A 70 -2.87 -15.55 -19.87
C GLU A 70 -2.83 -17.06 -19.71
N VAL A 71 -3.25 -17.80 -20.73
CA VAL A 71 -3.31 -19.26 -20.66
C VAL A 71 -1.94 -19.92 -20.77
N THR A 72 -0.93 -19.23 -21.32
CA THR A 72 0.46 -19.72 -21.38
C THR A 72 1.29 -19.33 -20.16
N GLY A 73 0.80 -18.39 -19.34
CA GLY A 73 1.53 -17.89 -18.18
C GLY A 73 2.60 -16.85 -18.51
N GLU A 74 2.39 -16.02 -19.55
CA GLU A 74 3.38 -15.05 -20.03
C GLU A 74 3.91 -14.10 -18.94
N ARG A 75 3.08 -13.80 -17.94
CA ARG A 75 3.50 -12.99 -16.78
C ARG A 75 4.72 -13.59 -16.04
N LEU A 76 4.89 -14.92 -16.03
CA LEU A 76 6.02 -15.59 -15.41
C LEU A 76 7.33 -15.40 -16.20
N HIS A 77 7.25 -15.04 -17.49
CA HIS A 77 8.43 -14.80 -18.33
C HIS A 77 9.28 -13.62 -17.83
N ASN A 78 8.66 -12.68 -17.10
CA ASN A 78 9.37 -11.61 -16.41
C ASN A 78 10.38 -12.13 -15.37
N LEU A 79 10.08 -13.25 -14.70
CA LEU A 79 10.98 -13.90 -13.75
C LEU A 79 11.89 -14.91 -14.44
N GLN A 80 11.33 -15.70 -15.36
CA GLN A 80 12.05 -16.74 -16.08
C GLN A 80 11.48 -16.89 -17.51
N PRO A 81 12.19 -16.44 -18.57
CA PRO A 81 11.66 -16.33 -19.94
C PRO A 81 11.10 -17.60 -20.61
N SER A 82 11.41 -18.79 -20.09
CA SER A 82 10.96 -20.08 -20.62
C SER A 82 10.06 -20.85 -19.65
N SER A 83 9.62 -20.20 -18.58
CA SER A 83 8.70 -20.81 -17.62
C SER A 83 7.33 -21.07 -18.26
N THR A 84 6.69 -22.15 -17.81
CA THR A 84 5.33 -22.52 -18.19
C THR A 84 4.53 -22.76 -16.90
N LEU A 85 3.21 -22.71 -17.03
CA LEU A 85 2.34 -22.92 -15.87
C LEU A 85 2.54 -24.31 -15.27
N ARG A 86 2.55 -24.35 -13.95
CA ARG A 86 2.49 -25.56 -13.12
C ARG A 86 1.12 -25.59 -12.46
N VAL A 87 0.33 -26.62 -12.78
CA VAL A 87 -1.07 -26.76 -12.34
C VAL A 87 -1.31 -28.11 -11.65
N PRO A 88 -2.30 -28.20 -10.75
CA PRO A 88 -2.77 -29.48 -10.22
C PRO A 88 -3.23 -30.45 -11.32
N ASN A 89 -2.94 -31.74 -11.13
CA ASN A 89 -3.33 -32.81 -12.07
C ASN A 89 -4.21 -33.90 -11.42
N GLY A 90 -4.75 -33.64 -10.23
CA GLY A 90 -5.59 -34.56 -9.45
C GLY A 90 -4.82 -35.56 -8.56
N SER A 91 -3.50 -35.66 -8.72
CA SER A 91 -2.64 -36.53 -7.88
C SER A 91 -1.36 -35.82 -7.38
N GLY A 92 -1.26 -34.51 -7.66
CA GLY A 92 -0.07 -33.70 -7.50
C GLY A 92 -0.11 -32.56 -8.49
N TYR A 93 1.02 -32.27 -9.12
CA TYR A 93 1.19 -31.13 -10.02
C TYR A 93 1.94 -31.53 -11.29
N THR A 94 1.61 -30.89 -12.40
CA THR A 94 2.33 -31.01 -13.68
C THR A 94 2.76 -29.63 -14.14
N THR A 95 4.03 -29.49 -14.51
CA THR A 95 4.53 -28.35 -15.29
C THR A 95 4.20 -28.60 -16.76
N LEU A 96 3.49 -27.67 -17.37
CA LEU A 96 3.03 -27.77 -18.76
C LEU A 96 4.18 -27.59 -19.74
N THR A 97 4.01 -28.07 -20.97
CA THR A 97 4.93 -27.77 -22.08
C THR A 97 4.62 -26.39 -22.67
N SER A 98 5.51 -25.86 -23.52
CA SER A 98 5.24 -24.64 -24.28
C SER A 98 4.13 -24.76 -25.32
N THR A 99 3.61 -25.97 -25.57
CA THR A 99 2.48 -26.22 -26.46
C THR A 99 1.16 -26.34 -25.70
N GLN A 100 1.18 -26.16 -24.38
CA GLN A 100 0.03 -26.33 -23.51
C GLN A 100 -0.37 -25.02 -22.86
N GLY A 101 -1.67 -24.89 -22.58
CA GLY A 101 -2.23 -23.77 -21.81
C GLY A 101 -3.09 -24.27 -20.66
N ALA A 102 -3.34 -23.40 -19.69
CA ALA A 102 -4.24 -23.69 -18.58
C ALA A 102 -5.00 -22.48 -18.05
N LEU A 103 -6.09 -22.76 -17.35
CA LEU A 103 -6.88 -21.82 -16.56
C LEU A 103 -7.47 -22.55 -15.34
N ALA A 104 -8.02 -21.79 -14.39
CA ALA A 104 -8.78 -22.35 -13.29
C ALA A 104 -10.13 -21.66 -13.10
N TRP A 105 -11.19 -22.43 -12.87
CA TRP A 105 -12.53 -21.95 -12.58
C TRP A 105 -12.90 -22.20 -11.11
N THR A 106 -13.55 -21.23 -10.47
CA THR A 106 -13.88 -21.28 -9.03
C THR A 106 -15.34 -21.71 -8.79
N PRO A 107 -15.62 -22.93 -8.29
CA PRO A 107 -16.96 -23.36 -7.89
C PRO A 107 -17.45 -22.67 -6.62
N HIS A 108 -18.77 -22.46 -6.56
CA HIS A 108 -19.51 -21.93 -5.40
C HIS A 108 -20.53 -22.90 -4.81
N GLU A 109 -20.56 -24.10 -5.38
CA GLU A 109 -21.35 -25.23 -4.92
C GLU A 109 -20.64 -26.51 -5.38
N ALA A 110 -20.86 -27.60 -4.66
CA ALA A 110 -20.33 -28.90 -5.07
C ALA A 110 -21.11 -29.42 -6.29
N GLY A 111 -20.44 -30.11 -7.20
CA GLY A 111 -21.10 -30.62 -8.39
C GLY A 111 -20.17 -31.30 -9.39
N ALA A 112 -20.70 -31.49 -10.59
CA ALA A 112 -19.93 -31.94 -11.74
C ALA A 112 -20.45 -31.24 -13.00
N LYS A 113 -19.52 -30.81 -13.87
CA LYS A 113 -19.84 -30.16 -15.15
C LYS A 113 -18.96 -30.72 -16.25
N PHE A 114 -19.52 -30.78 -17.46
CA PHE A 114 -18.73 -30.88 -18.66
C PHE A 114 -18.17 -29.49 -18.96
N PHE A 115 -16.85 -29.38 -19.02
CA PHE A 115 -16.14 -28.18 -19.45
C PHE A 115 -15.64 -28.36 -20.87
N ALA A 116 -15.71 -27.30 -21.69
CA ALA A 116 -15.13 -27.27 -23.02
C ALA A 116 -14.30 -26.01 -23.23
N VAL A 117 -13.16 -26.15 -23.93
CA VAL A 117 -12.29 -25.03 -24.30
C VAL A 117 -12.22 -24.94 -25.82
N VAL A 118 -12.58 -23.78 -26.36
CA VAL A 118 -12.61 -23.54 -27.83
C VAL A 118 -11.86 -22.27 -28.20
N VAL A 119 -11.36 -22.19 -29.44
CA VAL A 119 -10.85 -20.92 -29.98
C VAL A 119 -12.06 -20.04 -30.21
N ASN A 120 -11.97 -18.76 -29.85
CA ASN A 120 -13.06 -17.83 -30.11
C ASN A 120 -13.45 -17.81 -31.61
N GLY A 121 -14.75 -17.95 -31.88
CA GLY A 121 -15.31 -18.10 -33.22
C GLY A 121 -15.53 -19.55 -33.67
N SER A 122 -15.02 -20.56 -32.95
CA SER A 122 -15.39 -21.97 -33.14
C SER A 122 -16.61 -22.34 -32.30
N THR A 123 -17.51 -23.17 -32.84
CA THR A 123 -18.69 -23.66 -32.10
C THR A 123 -18.64 -25.15 -31.75
N SER A 124 -17.73 -25.90 -32.36
CA SER A 124 -17.70 -27.36 -32.25
C SER A 124 -17.09 -27.83 -30.93
N VAL A 125 -17.83 -28.71 -30.24
CA VAL A 125 -17.38 -29.40 -29.03
C VAL A 125 -17.30 -30.90 -29.30
N THR A 126 -16.13 -31.48 -29.06
CA THR A 126 -15.81 -32.89 -29.29
C THR A 126 -15.31 -33.53 -28.00
N THR A 127 -14.97 -34.81 -28.04
CA THR A 127 -14.29 -35.48 -26.92
C THR A 127 -12.86 -34.98 -26.68
N ASP A 128 -12.25 -34.29 -27.64
CA ASP A 128 -10.85 -33.85 -27.55
C ASP A 128 -10.71 -32.51 -26.82
N ASN A 129 -11.76 -31.69 -26.85
CA ASN A 129 -11.81 -30.37 -26.21
C ASN A 129 -12.90 -30.26 -25.13
N ARG A 130 -13.38 -31.40 -24.61
CA ARG A 130 -14.37 -31.47 -23.53
C ARG A 130 -13.99 -32.50 -22.47
N VAL A 131 -14.14 -32.15 -21.20
CA VAL A 131 -13.89 -33.04 -20.06
C VAL A 131 -14.98 -32.91 -19.00
N LEU A 132 -15.38 -34.02 -18.37
CA LEU A 132 -16.23 -34.00 -17.18
C LEU A 132 -15.34 -33.89 -15.94
N VAL A 133 -15.56 -32.87 -15.12
CA VAL A 133 -14.85 -32.72 -13.84
C VAL A 133 -15.87 -32.64 -12.72
N SER A 134 -15.68 -33.49 -11.70
CA SER A 134 -16.38 -33.40 -10.42
C SER A 134 -15.56 -32.55 -9.45
N TYR A 135 -16.23 -31.73 -8.66
CA TYR A 135 -15.60 -30.79 -7.73
C TYR A 135 -16.41 -30.65 -6.44
N GLY A 136 -15.70 -30.40 -5.35
CA GLY A 136 -16.27 -30.14 -4.03
C GLY A 136 -16.65 -28.67 -3.83
N TYR A 137 -17.17 -28.39 -2.64
CA TYR A 137 -17.30 -27.04 -2.10
C TYR A 137 -17.17 -27.13 -0.58
N ASP A 138 -15.94 -26.97 -0.12
CA ASP A 138 -15.59 -26.91 1.31
C ASP A 138 -14.56 -25.78 1.53
N PRO A 139 -15.00 -24.51 1.54
CA PRO A 139 -14.11 -23.35 1.79
C PRO A 139 -13.26 -23.42 3.06
N VAL A 140 -13.63 -24.26 4.04
CA VAL A 140 -12.93 -24.37 5.32
C VAL A 140 -11.76 -25.36 5.21
N ASN A 141 -11.99 -26.53 4.62
CA ASN A 141 -10.99 -27.60 4.55
C ASN A 141 -10.27 -27.70 3.19
N GLU A 142 -10.84 -27.12 2.15
CA GLU A 142 -10.29 -27.02 0.79
C GLU A 142 -10.34 -25.56 0.28
N PRO A 143 -9.66 -24.63 0.98
CA PRO A 143 -9.66 -23.24 0.57
C PRO A 143 -8.93 -23.04 -0.76
N VAL A 144 -9.32 -22.00 -1.50
CA VAL A 144 -8.51 -21.51 -2.61
C VAL A 144 -7.14 -21.08 -2.09
N CYS A 145 -6.07 -21.46 -2.79
CA CYS A 145 -4.69 -21.14 -2.42
C CYS A 145 -3.91 -20.61 -3.63
N PRO A 146 -2.87 -19.77 -3.44
CA PRO A 146 -1.90 -19.51 -4.50
C PRO A 146 -1.14 -20.78 -4.87
N HIS A 147 -0.86 -20.96 -6.15
CA HIS A 147 -0.14 -22.13 -6.65
C HIS A 147 1.33 -21.81 -6.91
N PHE A 148 2.18 -22.50 -6.17
CA PHE A 148 3.63 -22.46 -6.38
C PHE A 148 4.02 -22.94 -7.78
N GLN A 149 4.84 -22.13 -8.46
CA GLN A 149 5.34 -22.39 -9.81
C GLN A 149 6.77 -22.92 -9.79
N PHE A 150 7.72 -22.11 -9.31
CA PHE A 150 9.14 -22.45 -9.27
C PHE A 150 9.91 -21.58 -8.26
N LEU A 151 11.12 -22.02 -7.90
CA LEU A 151 12.11 -21.24 -7.19
C LEU A 151 13.05 -20.56 -8.17
N GLY A 152 13.55 -19.39 -7.80
CA GLY A 152 14.62 -18.71 -8.53
C GLY A 152 15.48 -17.86 -7.61
N THR A 153 16.38 -17.09 -8.23
CA THR A 153 17.28 -16.17 -7.55
C THR A 153 17.32 -14.87 -8.33
N THR A 154 17.22 -13.73 -7.65
CA THR A 154 17.41 -12.41 -8.29
C THR A 154 18.86 -12.24 -8.75
N GLU A 155 19.12 -11.22 -9.58
CA GLU A 155 20.48 -10.97 -10.11
C GLU A 155 21.53 -10.82 -8.98
N SER A 156 21.15 -10.16 -7.88
CA SER A 156 22.04 -9.98 -6.72
C SER A 156 22.02 -11.14 -5.71
N GLY A 157 21.39 -12.28 -6.04
CA GLY A 157 21.50 -13.49 -5.22
C GLY A 157 20.37 -13.76 -4.23
N TYR A 158 19.28 -12.98 -4.22
CA TYR A 158 18.18 -13.21 -3.29
C TYR A 158 17.27 -14.35 -3.76
N PRO A 159 17.04 -15.40 -2.95
CA PRO A 159 16.14 -16.49 -3.31
C PRO A 159 14.68 -16.03 -3.30
N TYR A 160 13.90 -16.48 -4.28
CA TYR A 160 12.47 -16.20 -4.37
C TYR A 160 11.65 -17.44 -4.78
N GLY A 161 10.36 -17.43 -4.43
CA GLY A 161 9.35 -18.34 -4.96
C GLY A 161 8.31 -17.59 -5.78
N ALA A 162 7.96 -18.13 -6.96
CA ALA A 162 6.92 -17.59 -7.83
C ALA A 162 5.58 -18.29 -7.61
N TYR A 163 4.50 -17.52 -7.50
CA TYR A 163 3.15 -18.00 -7.26
C TYR A 163 2.16 -17.45 -8.29
N VAL A 164 1.14 -18.24 -8.63
CA VAL A 164 0.02 -17.83 -9.47
C VAL A 164 -1.29 -17.95 -8.71
N VAL A 165 -2.17 -16.97 -8.88
CA VAL A 165 -3.54 -16.97 -8.38
C VAL A 165 -4.48 -16.81 -9.56
N TRP A 166 -5.39 -17.76 -9.75
CA TRP A 166 -6.47 -17.63 -10.73
C TRP A 166 -7.69 -17.00 -10.07
N VAL A 167 -8.09 -15.83 -10.57
CA VAL A 167 -9.16 -15.04 -9.95
C VAL A 167 -10.54 -15.60 -10.24
N ASP A 168 -11.44 -15.44 -9.26
CA ASP A 168 -12.87 -15.59 -9.47
C ASP A 168 -13.43 -14.28 -10.02
N GLY A 169 -14.16 -14.37 -11.12
CA GLY A 169 -14.72 -13.23 -11.83
C GLY A 169 -16.24 -13.32 -11.94
N ARG A 170 -16.95 -12.30 -11.47
CA ARG A 170 -18.42 -12.29 -11.39
C ARG A 170 -19.03 -10.94 -11.73
N GLU A 171 -20.34 -10.95 -11.99
CA GLU A 171 -21.13 -9.74 -12.22
C GLU A 171 -21.39 -8.96 -10.93
N ASP A 172 -21.68 -9.68 -9.86
CA ASP A 172 -21.78 -9.15 -8.51
C ASP A 172 -20.43 -9.33 -7.80
N PRO A 173 -19.70 -8.24 -7.48
CA PRO A 173 -18.45 -8.36 -6.75
C PRO A 173 -18.64 -8.88 -5.32
N GLU A 174 -19.82 -8.77 -4.71
CA GLU A 174 -20.05 -9.25 -3.34
C GLU A 174 -20.38 -10.74 -3.26
N ASP A 175 -20.61 -11.40 -4.40
CA ASP A 175 -20.89 -12.83 -4.51
C ASP A 175 -19.60 -13.67 -4.47
N GLY A 176 -18.75 -13.41 -3.46
CA GLY A 176 -17.50 -14.13 -3.23
C GLY A 176 -17.67 -15.37 -2.35
N ARG A 177 -16.69 -16.28 -2.37
CA ARG A 177 -16.62 -17.37 -1.40
C ARG A 177 -16.15 -16.83 -0.04
N PRO A 178 -16.47 -17.51 1.08
CA PRO A 178 -15.95 -17.12 2.40
C PRO A 178 -14.42 -17.08 2.49
N ASP A 179 -13.73 -17.91 1.69
CA ASP A 179 -12.27 -18.04 1.63
C ASP A 179 -11.62 -17.27 0.45
N PHE A 180 -12.41 -16.84 -0.54
CA PHE A 180 -11.89 -16.27 -1.78
C PHE A 180 -12.84 -15.21 -2.37
N PRO A 181 -12.47 -13.92 -2.33
CA PRO A 181 -13.33 -12.86 -2.84
C PRO A 181 -13.36 -12.83 -4.37
N VAL A 182 -14.38 -12.17 -4.94
CA VAL A 182 -14.38 -11.83 -6.37
C VAL A 182 -13.29 -10.78 -6.64
N MET A 183 -12.32 -11.12 -7.49
CA MET A 183 -11.15 -10.29 -7.82
C MET A 183 -11.10 -9.90 -9.31
N ALA A 184 -12.18 -10.13 -10.04
CA ALA A 184 -12.33 -9.72 -11.42
C ALA A 184 -13.81 -9.53 -11.81
N SER A 185 -14.07 -8.81 -12.90
CA SER A 185 -15.39 -8.84 -13.55
C SER A 185 -15.67 -10.22 -14.15
N ALA A 186 -16.94 -10.52 -14.45
CA ALA A 186 -17.31 -11.77 -15.12
C ALA A 186 -16.57 -11.99 -16.46
N THR A 187 -16.31 -10.90 -17.20
CA THR A 187 -15.54 -10.92 -18.45
C THR A 187 -14.06 -11.26 -18.25
N ARG A 188 -13.57 -11.26 -17.01
CA ARG A 188 -12.17 -11.45 -16.61
C ARG A 188 -12.00 -12.57 -15.58
N GLY A 189 -12.99 -13.44 -15.42
CA GLY A 189 -12.86 -14.63 -14.58
C GLY A 189 -11.79 -15.59 -15.09
N CYS A 190 -11.27 -16.42 -14.19
CA CYS A 190 -10.26 -17.45 -14.48
C CYS A 190 -8.89 -16.90 -14.93
N VAL A 191 -8.62 -15.60 -14.81
CA VAL A 191 -7.35 -15.00 -15.24
C VAL A 191 -6.25 -15.27 -14.20
N PRO A 192 -5.04 -15.72 -14.60
CA PRO A 192 -3.92 -15.83 -13.69
C PRO A 192 -3.27 -14.46 -13.42
N HIS A 193 -2.98 -14.23 -12.15
CA HIS A 193 -2.12 -13.16 -11.65
C HIS A 193 -0.91 -13.74 -10.94
N VAL A 194 0.24 -13.09 -11.08
CA VAL A 194 1.51 -13.54 -10.52
C VAL A 194 1.89 -12.68 -9.32
N PHE A 195 2.52 -13.30 -8.33
CA PHE A 195 3.34 -12.59 -7.35
C PHE A 195 4.59 -13.40 -7.02
N ALA A 196 5.65 -12.72 -6.61
CA ALA A 196 6.84 -13.37 -6.07
C ALA A 196 6.96 -13.08 -4.56
N VAL A 197 7.55 -14.04 -3.84
CA VAL A 197 7.96 -13.87 -2.45
C VAL A 197 9.47 -14.08 -2.38
N THR A 198 10.19 -13.02 -2.02
CA THR A 198 11.65 -13.01 -1.87
C THR A 198 12.02 -13.17 -0.40
N THR A 199 13.06 -13.97 -0.14
CA THR A 199 13.58 -14.25 1.21
C THR A 199 15.02 -13.75 1.34
N PRO A 200 15.54 -13.55 2.57
CA PRO A 200 16.92 -13.11 2.78
C PRO A 200 17.93 -14.16 2.29
N MET A 201 19.10 -13.72 1.83
CA MET A 201 20.17 -14.62 1.37
C MET A 201 20.68 -15.56 2.47
N THR A 202 20.55 -15.15 3.73
CA THR A 202 20.95 -15.91 4.92
C THR A 202 19.88 -16.90 5.40
N GLY A 203 18.72 -16.94 4.74
CA GLY A 203 17.55 -17.69 5.18
C GLY A 203 16.69 -16.91 6.19
N LEU A 204 15.48 -17.43 6.43
CA LEU A 204 14.51 -16.86 7.37
C LEU A 204 14.81 -17.31 8.81
N PRO A 205 14.49 -16.48 9.82
CA PRO A 205 14.60 -16.85 11.23
C PRO A 205 13.57 -17.94 11.60
N SER A 206 13.77 -18.61 12.75
CA SER A 206 12.97 -19.76 13.20
C SER A 206 11.66 -19.41 13.91
N GLY A 207 11.10 -18.21 13.68
CA GLY A 207 9.86 -17.74 14.30
C GLY A 207 9.26 -16.57 13.53
N PRO A 208 8.17 -15.96 14.03
CA PRO A 208 7.41 -14.98 13.28
C PRO A 208 8.28 -13.82 12.80
N TYR A 209 8.26 -13.58 11.50
CA TYR A 209 9.09 -12.58 10.84
C TYR A 209 8.27 -11.50 10.13
N PRO A 210 8.83 -10.31 9.89
CA PRO A 210 8.11 -9.25 9.20
C PRO A 210 7.93 -9.55 7.70
N ALA A 211 6.99 -8.82 7.09
CA ALA A 211 6.74 -8.87 5.66
C ALA A 211 6.54 -7.47 5.08
N VAL A 212 7.02 -7.24 3.85
CA VAL A 212 6.81 -5.97 3.14
C VAL A 212 6.21 -6.23 1.75
N PHE A 213 5.09 -5.59 1.45
CA PHE A 213 4.55 -5.53 0.10
C PHE A 213 5.24 -4.42 -0.69
N CYS A 214 5.81 -4.75 -1.85
CA CYS A 214 6.43 -3.80 -2.76
C CYS A 214 5.60 -3.70 -4.04
N LEU A 215 4.94 -2.54 -4.22
CA LEU A 215 3.97 -2.30 -5.28
C LEU A 215 4.63 -1.54 -6.43
N HIS A 216 4.61 -2.14 -7.62
CA HIS A 216 5.21 -1.57 -8.83
C HIS A 216 4.39 -0.42 -9.45
N GLY A 217 5.11 0.50 -10.10
CA GLY A 217 4.57 1.55 -10.95
C GLY A 217 4.31 1.11 -12.39
N GLY A 218 4.07 2.07 -13.28
CA GLY A 218 3.91 1.82 -14.72
C GLY A 218 5.23 1.63 -15.49
N GLU A 219 6.35 2.09 -14.94
CA GLU A 219 7.69 2.02 -15.56
C GLU A 219 8.41 0.69 -15.31
N GLY A 220 7.66 -0.41 -15.39
CA GLY A 220 8.17 -1.73 -15.12
C GLY A 220 7.06 -2.69 -14.70
N ALA A 221 7.46 -3.84 -14.20
CA ALA A 221 6.56 -4.84 -13.66
C ALA A 221 7.11 -5.37 -12.33
N TYR A 222 6.30 -6.19 -11.66
CA TYR A 222 6.54 -6.69 -10.32
C TYR A 222 7.94 -7.28 -10.06
N GLN A 223 8.59 -7.89 -11.06
CA GLN A 223 9.93 -8.46 -10.90
C GLN A 223 11.01 -7.40 -10.62
N ASN A 224 10.80 -6.18 -11.12
CA ASN A 224 11.77 -5.10 -10.93
C ASN A 224 11.77 -4.61 -9.48
N PHE A 225 10.69 -4.86 -8.74
CA PHE A 225 10.49 -4.39 -7.37
C PHE A 225 10.85 -5.45 -6.33
N MET A 226 11.70 -6.42 -6.72
CA MET A 226 12.22 -7.45 -5.84
C MET A 226 13.59 -7.08 -5.27
N PRO A 227 13.93 -7.51 -4.04
CA PRO A 227 15.26 -7.33 -3.47
C PRO A 227 16.38 -7.77 -4.40
N GLY A 228 17.40 -6.93 -4.55
CA GLY A 228 18.54 -7.22 -5.41
C GLY A 228 18.39 -6.85 -6.88
N ASP A 229 17.32 -6.17 -7.30
CA ASP A 229 17.30 -5.44 -8.57
C ASP A 229 18.08 -4.12 -8.41
N LEU A 230 19.17 -4.00 -9.17
CA LEU A 230 20.06 -2.84 -9.09
C LEU A 230 19.39 -1.54 -9.55
N ASN A 231 18.41 -1.61 -10.45
CA ASN A 231 17.68 -0.44 -10.93
C ASN A 231 16.68 0.09 -9.90
N ARG A 232 16.36 -0.70 -8.85
CA ARG A 232 15.48 -0.29 -7.74
C ARG A 232 16.18 -0.21 -6.38
N ALA A 233 17.51 -0.33 -6.34
CA ALA A 233 18.29 -0.33 -5.10
C ALA A 233 18.11 0.95 -4.24
N ALA A 234 17.74 2.07 -4.86
CA ALA A 234 17.46 3.31 -4.13
C ALA A 234 16.23 3.21 -3.22
N MET A 235 15.25 2.35 -3.52
CA MET A 235 14.06 2.13 -2.69
C MET A 235 14.36 1.35 -1.39
N SER A 236 15.54 0.72 -1.26
CA SER A 236 15.96 0.00 -0.04
C SER A 236 14.95 -1.06 0.43
N ILE A 237 14.62 -1.96 -0.49
CA ILE A 237 13.58 -2.98 -0.30
C ILE A 237 14.12 -4.30 0.24
N GLU A 238 15.43 -4.42 0.44
CA GLU A 238 16.08 -5.60 1.01
C GLU A 238 15.72 -5.80 2.49
N MET A 239 15.61 -7.07 2.89
CA MET A 239 15.38 -7.49 4.28
C MET A 239 16.39 -8.57 4.68
N THR A 240 16.77 -8.58 5.96
CA THR A 240 17.71 -9.56 6.52
C THR A 240 17.02 -10.66 7.33
N ASP A 241 15.79 -10.41 7.80
CA ASP A 241 15.06 -11.31 8.68
C ASP A 241 13.57 -11.47 8.34
N GLY A 242 13.12 -11.01 7.16
CA GLY A 242 11.73 -11.09 6.72
C GLY A 242 11.57 -11.28 5.20
N ILE A 243 10.33 -11.25 4.73
CA ILE A 243 9.99 -11.50 3.32
C ILE A 243 9.52 -10.25 2.58
N VAL A 244 9.78 -10.20 1.29
CA VAL A 244 9.25 -9.16 0.39
C VAL A 244 8.30 -9.79 -0.61
N ILE A 245 7.08 -9.25 -0.70
CA ILE A 245 6.03 -9.73 -1.60
C ILE A 245 5.86 -8.71 -2.74
N THR A 246 6.01 -9.17 -3.98
CA THR A 246 5.86 -8.34 -5.19
C THR A 246 4.74 -8.88 -6.08
N PRO A 247 3.48 -8.45 -5.84
CA PRO A 247 2.38 -8.80 -6.71
C PRO A 247 2.43 -8.04 -8.05
N ASP A 248 1.73 -8.57 -9.05
CA ASP A 248 1.53 -7.92 -10.35
C ASP A 248 0.13 -7.28 -10.44
N ASP A 249 0.08 -6.02 -10.88
CA ASP A 249 -1.15 -5.22 -11.05
C ASP A 249 -1.70 -5.24 -12.48
N ASN A 250 -0.85 -5.61 -13.43
CA ASN A 250 -1.14 -5.49 -14.86
C ASN A 250 -2.44 -6.21 -15.29
N LEU A 251 -3.28 -5.55 -16.08
CA LEU A 251 -4.46 -6.12 -16.74
C LEU A 251 -4.23 -6.15 -18.26
N TYR A 252 -4.39 -7.33 -18.88
CA TYR A 252 -4.38 -7.44 -20.34
C TYR A 252 -5.71 -6.99 -20.93
N TRP A 253 -5.64 -6.22 -22.01
CA TRP A 253 -6.83 -5.67 -22.68
C TRP A 253 -6.51 -5.26 -24.12
N GLN A 254 -7.52 -4.77 -24.84
CA GLN A 254 -7.38 -4.30 -26.21
C GLN A 254 -7.66 -2.82 -26.41
N ALA A 255 -6.66 -2.16 -26.99
CA ALA A 255 -6.74 -0.81 -27.52
C ALA A 255 -6.81 -0.88 -29.05
N GLY A 256 -8.04 -1.00 -29.57
CA GLY A 256 -8.22 -1.32 -30.98
C GLY A 256 -7.82 -2.76 -31.25
N ALA A 257 -7.05 -2.98 -32.33
CA ALA A 257 -6.48 -4.30 -32.65
C ALA A 257 -5.23 -4.65 -31.81
N ALA A 258 -4.65 -3.69 -31.09
CA ALA A 258 -3.45 -3.91 -30.29
C ALA A 258 -3.81 -4.52 -28.94
N ARG A 259 -3.11 -5.59 -28.57
CA ARG A 259 -3.14 -6.15 -27.22
C ARG A 259 -2.17 -5.36 -26.36
N MET A 260 -2.65 -4.91 -25.21
CA MET A 260 -1.91 -4.09 -24.25
C MET A 260 -1.99 -4.72 -22.87
N SER A 261 -1.06 -4.31 -22.02
CA SER A 261 -1.12 -4.51 -20.58
C SER A 261 -0.98 -3.17 -19.89
N SER A 262 -1.77 -2.92 -18.86
CA SER A 262 -1.71 -1.67 -18.11
C SER A 262 -2.04 -1.90 -16.64
N VAL A 263 -1.41 -1.13 -15.75
CA VAL A 263 -1.70 -1.13 -14.32
C VAL A 263 -3.15 -0.70 -14.06
N THR A 264 -3.80 -1.32 -13.08
CA THR A 264 -5.12 -0.88 -12.58
C THR A 264 -4.97 0.19 -11.49
N ALA A 265 -3.74 0.68 -11.31
CA ALA A 265 -3.32 1.53 -10.21
C ALA A 265 -3.72 0.93 -8.86
N TRP A 266 -3.59 -0.40 -8.72
CA TRP A 266 -3.79 -1.16 -7.48
C TRP A 266 -5.19 -1.07 -6.84
N PHE A 267 -6.14 -0.41 -7.49
CA PHE A 267 -7.52 -0.35 -7.02
C PHE A 267 -8.35 -1.41 -7.73
N GLY A 268 -8.50 -1.26 -9.04
CA GLY A 268 -9.31 -2.12 -9.89
C GLY A 268 -9.83 -1.34 -11.09
N TYR A 269 -11.01 -1.68 -11.58
CA TYR A 269 -11.52 -1.16 -12.85
C TYR A 269 -13.06 -1.18 -12.89
N ALA A 270 -13.60 -0.54 -13.92
CA ALA A 270 -15.03 -0.45 -14.21
C ALA A 270 -15.63 -1.84 -14.31
N ARG A 271 -16.74 -2.06 -13.59
CA ARG A 271 -17.37 -3.37 -13.47
C ARG A 271 -17.76 -3.97 -14.82
N ARG A 272 -18.23 -3.13 -15.75
CA ARG A 272 -18.64 -3.53 -17.10
C ARG A 272 -17.53 -3.44 -18.16
N PHE A 273 -16.26 -3.38 -17.74
CA PHE A 273 -15.14 -3.32 -18.67
C PHE A 273 -15.03 -4.62 -19.50
N ASP A 274 -15.18 -4.51 -20.82
CA ASP A 274 -14.88 -5.60 -21.76
C ASP A 274 -13.43 -5.47 -22.26
N PRO A 275 -12.49 -6.34 -21.85
CA PRO A 275 -11.10 -6.28 -22.29
C PRO A 275 -10.92 -6.66 -23.78
N PHE A 276 -11.90 -7.33 -24.40
CA PHE A 276 -11.82 -7.91 -25.75
C PHE A 276 -12.42 -6.99 -26.83
N PHE A 277 -12.95 -5.84 -26.42
CA PHE A 277 -13.51 -4.88 -27.34
C PHE A 277 -12.42 -4.18 -28.16
N ILE A 278 -12.50 -4.35 -29.49
CA ILE A 278 -11.56 -3.79 -30.48
C ILE A 278 -11.97 -2.44 -31.07
N GLY A 279 -13.15 -1.93 -30.71
CA GLY A 279 -13.61 -0.64 -31.20
C GLY A 279 -12.97 0.53 -30.44
N ALA A 280 -13.26 1.74 -30.91
CA ALA A 280 -12.98 2.94 -30.13
C ALA A 280 -13.86 2.95 -28.88
N ARG A 281 -13.25 3.10 -27.70
CA ARG A 281 -13.97 3.22 -26.43
C ARG A 281 -14.36 4.67 -26.23
N GLY A 282 -15.64 4.90 -25.90
CA GLY A 282 -16.11 6.19 -25.42
C GLY A 282 -15.99 6.29 -23.91
N ASP A 283 -16.52 7.38 -23.36
CA ASP A 283 -16.65 7.57 -21.92
C ASP A 283 -17.47 6.44 -21.29
N LEU A 284 -17.13 6.13 -20.04
CA LEU A 284 -17.91 5.16 -19.28
C LEU A 284 -19.31 5.71 -18.96
N PRO A 285 -20.33 4.85 -18.85
CA PRO A 285 -21.65 5.27 -18.40
C PRO A 285 -21.59 5.98 -17.04
N ALA A 286 -22.44 7.00 -16.84
CA ALA A 286 -22.47 7.75 -15.58
C ALA A 286 -22.93 6.90 -14.37
N ASP A 287 -23.61 5.77 -14.60
CA ASP A 287 -24.02 4.79 -13.59
C ASP A 287 -22.97 3.68 -13.38
N GLU A 288 -21.80 3.79 -14.01
CA GLU A 288 -20.73 2.81 -13.86
C GLU A 288 -20.12 2.87 -12.44
N VAL A 289 -19.63 1.72 -11.99
CA VAL A 289 -18.98 1.59 -10.67
C VAL A 289 -17.58 1.04 -10.85
N ILE A 290 -16.60 1.75 -10.30
CA ILE A 290 -15.21 1.29 -10.27
C ILE A 290 -15.07 0.34 -9.09
N THR A 291 -14.77 -0.93 -9.38
CA THR A 291 -14.74 -1.98 -8.36
C THR A 291 -13.29 -2.27 -7.95
N ASN A 292 -13.04 -2.40 -6.65
CA ASN A 292 -11.71 -2.59 -6.05
C ASN A 292 -11.11 -4.02 -6.24
N TYR A 293 -11.27 -4.60 -7.43
CA TYR A 293 -10.85 -5.97 -7.76
C TYR A 293 -9.39 -6.26 -7.42
N THR A 294 -8.48 -5.33 -7.71
CA THR A 294 -7.06 -5.51 -7.41
C THR A 294 -6.78 -5.36 -5.92
N SER A 295 -7.43 -4.41 -5.24
CA SER A 295 -7.27 -4.27 -3.78
C SER A 295 -7.65 -5.55 -3.05
N ARG A 296 -8.74 -6.20 -3.45
CA ARG A 296 -9.16 -7.50 -2.90
C ARG A 296 -8.11 -8.59 -3.08
N ARG A 297 -7.45 -8.63 -4.24
CA ARG A 297 -6.36 -9.56 -4.50
C ARG A 297 -5.19 -9.33 -3.54
N VAL A 298 -4.78 -8.08 -3.33
CA VAL A 298 -3.67 -7.77 -2.40
C VAL A 298 -4.06 -8.13 -0.96
N PHE A 299 -5.27 -7.81 -0.51
CA PHE A 299 -5.72 -8.16 0.84
C PHE A 299 -5.78 -9.68 1.06
N TRP A 300 -6.26 -10.43 0.07
CA TRP A 300 -6.29 -11.88 0.15
C TRP A 300 -4.89 -12.51 0.14
N ILE A 301 -3.94 -11.96 -0.64
CA ILE A 301 -2.52 -12.39 -0.56
C ILE A 301 -1.96 -12.08 0.83
N ALA A 302 -2.29 -10.91 1.41
CA ALA A 302 -1.88 -10.55 2.76
C ALA A 302 -2.44 -11.52 3.82
N ASP A 303 -3.72 -11.88 3.73
CA ASP A 303 -4.33 -12.92 4.58
C ASP A 303 -3.63 -14.27 4.42
N TRP A 304 -3.33 -14.69 3.19
CA TRP A 304 -2.68 -15.96 2.94
C TRP A 304 -1.25 -16.02 3.52
N VAL A 305 -0.43 -14.97 3.37
CA VAL A 305 0.95 -14.97 3.91
C VAL A 305 1.00 -14.80 5.43
N THR A 306 -0.01 -14.18 6.06
CA THR A 306 -0.08 -13.96 7.51
C THR A 306 -0.85 -15.03 8.26
N SER A 307 -1.58 -15.89 7.54
CA SER A 307 -2.28 -17.03 8.12
C SER A 307 -1.40 -18.28 8.09
N GLY A 308 -1.79 -19.30 8.85
CA GLY A 308 -1.19 -20.63 8.77
C GLY A 308 -1.52 -21.41 7.47
N ALA A 309 -2.19 -20.79 6.49
CA ALA A 309 -2.49 -21.43 5.20
C ALA A 309 -1.32 -21.38 4.22
N GLY A 310 -0.45 -20.38 4.33
CA GLY A 310 0.79 -20.28 3.57
C GLY A 310 1.96 -21.02 4.22
N PRO A 311 3.07 -21.23 3.51
CA PRO A 311 4.29 -21.82 4.07
C PRO A 311 5.12 -20.82 4.90
N PHE A 312 4.55 -19.64 5.22
CA PHE A 312 5.26 -18.53 5.82
C PHE A 312 4.80 -18.30 7.26
N ASP A 313 5.75 -17.99 8.15
CA ASP A 313 5.49 -17.60 9.54
C ASP A 313 5.61 -16.08 9.66
N VAL A 314 4.68 -15.34 9.05
CA VAL A 314 4.70 -13.87 9.09
C VAL A 314 4.04 -13.38 10.38
N ASP A 315 4.69 -12.46 11.09
CA ASP A 315 4.09 -11.69 12.17
C ASP A 315 3.04 -10.72 11.58
N PRO A 316 1.73 -10.95 11.81
CA PRO A 316 0.67 -10.12 11.23
C PRO A 316 0.73 -8.66 11.71
N HIS A 317 1.49 -8.38 12.78
CA HIS A 317 1.66 -7.04 13.32
C HIS A 317 2.83 -6.28 12.70
N ARG A 318 3.66 -6.92 11.88
CA ARG A 318 4.82 -6.32 11.20
C ARG A 318 4.75 -6.48 9.67
N VAL A 319 3.58 -6.16 9.12
CA VAL A 319 3.37 -6.09 7.67
C VAL A 319 3.41 -4.63 7.23
N SER A 320 4.32 -4.26 6.33
CA SER A 320 4.39 -2.90 5.76
C SER A 320 4.14 -2.89 4.26
N VAL A 321 3.91 -1.71 3.69
CA VAL A 321 3.73 -1.53 2.24
C VAL A 321 4.57 -0.38 1.71
N ILE A 322 5.28 -0.61 0.61
CA ILE A 322 6.09 0.38 -0.11
C ILE A 322 5.59 0.40 -1.55
N GLY A 323 5.43 1.60 -2.12
CA GLY A 323 5.02 1.74 -3.51
C GLY A 323 5.71 2.89 -4.23
N HIS A 324 5.97 2.71 -5.53
CA HIS A 324 6.51 3.73 -6.42
C HIS A 324 5.51 4.08 -7.53
N SER A 325 5.35 5.37 -7.85
CA SER A 325 4.48 5.82 -8.95
C SER A 325 3.04 5.28 -8.81
N ALA A 326 2.48 4.55 -9.78
CA ALA A 326 1.17 3.90 -9.61
C ALA A 326 1.13 2.99 -8.36
N GLY A 327 2.24 2.36 -7.99
CA GLY A 327 2.41 1.63 -6.74
C GLY A 327 2.29 2.49 -5.49
N SER A 328 2.70 3.77 -5.54
CA SER A 328 2.52 4.70 -4.41
C SER A 328 1.04 5.07 -4.22
N ARG A 329 0.25 5.15 -5.31
CA ARG A 329 -1.22 5.20 -5.20
C ARG A 329 -1.75 3.96 -4.51
N GLY A 330 -1.31 2.78 -4.95
CA GLY A 330 -1.59 1.50 -4.31
C GLY A 330 -1.33 1.48 -2.82
N ALA A 331 -0.09 1.79 -2.42
CA ALA A 331 0.33 1.81 -1.03
C ALA A 331 -0.54 2.79 -0.22
N SER A 332 -0.95 3.92 -0.81
CA SER A 332 -1.85 4.88 -0.18
C SER A 332 -3.26 4.34 0.06
N HIS A 333 -4.00 3.92 -0.97
CA HIS A 333 -5.41 3.54 -0.75
C HIS A 333 -5.54 2.16 -0.11
N LEU A 334 -4.61 1.22 -0.31
CA LEU A 334 -4.65 -0.09 0.34
C LEU A 334 -4.49 0.07 1.86
N SER A 335 -3.48 0.84 2.28
CA SER A 335 -3.21 1.11 3.69
C SER A 335 -4.33 1.92 4.36
N ARG A 336 -5.06 2.77 3.62
CA ARG A 336 -6.22 3.52 4.15
C ARG A 336 -7.53 2.74 4.16
N GLN A 337 -7.74 1.83 3.20
CA GLN A 337 -8.94 0.98 3.13
C GLN A 337 -8.98 -0.03 4.28
N GLN A 338 -7.83 -0.62 4.63
CA GLN A 338 -7.72 -1.62 5.70
C GLN A 338 -6.47 -1.35 6.57
N PRO A 339 -6.44 -0.24 7.33
CA PRO A 339 -5.27 0.22 8.08
C PRO A 339 -4.83 -0.75 9.17
N TRP A 340 -5.75 -1.60 9.67
CA TRP A 340 -5.41 -2.62 10.65
C TRP A 340 -4.41 -3.65 10.11
N ARG A 341 -4.30 -3.85 8.78
CA ARG A 341 -3.38 -4.84 8.20
C ARG A 341 -1.93 -4.40 8.18
N PHE A 342 -1.66 -3.10 8.11
CA PHE A 342 -0.32 -2.59 7.87
C PHE A 342 0.22 -1.83 9.09
N SER A 343 1.48 -2.02 9.42
CA SER A 343 2.20 -1.26 10.45
C SER A 343 2.65 0.10 9.93
N ALA A 344 3.14 0.16 8.68
CA ALA A 344 3.58 1.39 8.04
C ALA A 344 3.39 1.37 6.51
N ALA A 345 3.42 2.56 5.91
CA ALA A 345 3.37 2.76 4.47
C ALA A 345 4.43 3.77 3.98
N VAL A 346 5.04 3.51 2.82
CA VAL A 346 5.95 4.45 2.14
C VAL A 346 5.47 4.69 0.72
N LEU A 347 5.26 5.95 0.39
CA LEU A 347 4.82 6.42 -0.92
C LEU A 347 5.99 7.12 -1.61
N GLN A 348 6.64 6.45 -2.55
CA GLN A 348 7.75 6.99 -3.34
C GLN A 348 7.24 7.57 -4.67
N CYS A 349 7.71 8.77 -5.05
CA CYS A 349 7.17 9.52 -6.19
C CYS A 349 5.64 9.56 -6.09
N ALA A 350 5.16 10.11 -4.96
CA ALA A 350 3.75 10.13 -4.64
C ALA A 350 2.96 10.95 -5.66
N LEU A 351 1.94 10.32 -6.26
CA LEU A 351 1.17 10.93 -7.34
C LEU A 351 0.05 11.78 -6.77
N PHE A 352 0.13 13.10 -6.98
CA PHE A 352 -0.89 14.06 -6.56
C PHE A 352 -1.63 14.68 -7.74
N ASN A 353 -1.07 14.64 -8.95
CA ASN A 353 -1.78 15.01 -10.17
C ASN A 353 -2.62 13.80 -10.60
N LEU A 354 -3.81 13.69 -9.99
CA LEU A 354 -4.65 12.50 -10.11
C LEU A 354 -5.55 12.49 -11.35
N ASN A 355 -5.42 13.47 -12.27
CA ASN A 355 -6.25 13.57 -13.47
C ASN A 355 -6.04 12.37 -14.42
N GLN A 356 -6.70 11.26 -14.11
CA GLN A 356 -6.64 10.03 -14.87
C GLN A 356 -7.73 10.00 -15.93
N GLN A 357 -7.33 9.52 -17.10
CA GLN A 357 -8.24 9.15 -18.17
C GLN A 357 -7.91 7.75 -18.60
N GLY A 358 -8.92 6.91 -18.76
CA GLY A 358 -8.69 5.59 -19.30
C GLY A 358 -9.91 4.69 -19.26
N PRO A 359 -9.87 3.61 -20.03
CA PRO A 359 -11.02 2.72 -20.18
C PRO A 359 -11.33 1.93 -18.89
N PHE A 360 -10.42 1.93 -17.92
CA PHE A 360 -10.61 1.26 -16.64
C PHE A 360 -11.40 2.10 -15.63
N VAL A 361 -11.29 3.43 -15.68
CA VAL A 361 -11.80 4.29 -14.60
C VAL A 361 -12.61 5.49 -15.12
N GLY A 362 -12.68 5.66 -16.44
CA GLY A 362 -13.34 6.80 -17.07
C GLY A 362 -12.44 8.03 -17.09
N ASP A 363 -13.05 9.18 -17.39
CA ASP A 363 -12.41 10.48 -17.25
C ASP A 363 -12.54 10.97 -15.80
N TRP A 364 -11.48 11.59 -15.28
CA TRP A 364 -11.44 12.13 -13.91
C TRP A 364 -12.66 13.00 -13.58
N SER A 365 -13.12 13.84 -14.50
CA SER A 365 -14.28 14.73 -14.31
C SER A 365 -15.61 13.99 -14.16
N GLN A 366 -15.71 12.73 -14.62
CA GLN A 366 -16.89 11.90 -14.37
C GLN A 366 -17.02 11.53 -12.89
N ASN A 367 -15.90 11.47 -12.17
CA ASN A 367 -15.84 11.20 -10.73
C ASN A 367 -16.73 10.02 -10.31
N LEU A 368 -16.62 8.91 -11.04
CA LEU A 368 -17.50 7.74 -10.91
C LEU A 368 -17.48 7.17 -9.49
N ALA A 369 -18.60 6.60 -9.07
CA ALA A 369 -18.71 5.92 -7.79
C ALA A 369 -17.79 4.68 -7.75
N THR A 370 -17.32 4.34 -6.55
CA THR A 370 -16.63 3.07 -6.29
C THR A 370 -17.51 2.15 -5.46
N ASN A 371 -17.08 0.90 -5.27
CA ASN A 371 -17.74 0.00 -4.31
C ASN A 371 -17.29 0.20 -2.85
N ILE A 372 -16.44 1.20 -2.56
CA ILE A 372 -16.03 1.52 -1.18
C ILE A 372 -17.07 2.42 -0.56
N ILE A 373 -17.59 2.05 0.62
CA ILE A 373 -18.55 2.86 1.35
C ILE A 373 -17.83 3.80 2.30
N SER A 374 -18.18 5.09 2.22
CA SER A 374 -17.66 6.13 3.10
C SER A 374 -18.08 5.84 4.55
N PRO A 375 -17.12 5.80 5.49
CA PRO A 375 -17.44 5.65 6.92
C PRO A 375 -18.19 6.87 7.48
N ASP A 376 -18.05 8.04 6.85
CA ASP A 376 -18.63 9.29 7.32
C ASP A 376 -20.06 9.51 6.81
N SER A 377 -20.34 9.14 5.56
CA SER A 377 -21.64 9.42 4.92
C SER A 377 -22.51 8.19 4.70
N GLY A 378 -21.95 6.96 4.79
CA GLY A 378 -22.66 5.73 4.43
C GLY A 378 -22.96 5.59 2.93
N LEU A 379 -22.46 6.50 2.10
CA LEU A 379 -22.60 6.48 0.64
C LEU A 379 -21.32 5.96 -0.03
N PRO A 380 -21.40 5.45 -1.26
CA PRO A 380 -20.23 5.11 -2.05
C PRO A 380 -19.26 6.30 -2.20
N LEU A 381 -17.98 6.07 -1.91
CA LEU A 381 -16.91 7.01 -2.22
C LEU A 381 -16.71 7.06 -3.73
N THR A 382 -16.42 8.24 -4.25
CA THR A 382 -16.05 8.40 -5.65
C THR A 382 -14.59 7.99 -5.89
N TYR A 383 -14.25 7.73 -7.15
CA TYR A 383 -12.89 7.34 -7.53
C TYR A 383 -11.88 8.42 -7.15
N GLN A 384 -12.22 9.71 -7.32
CA GLN A 384 -11.34 10.78 -6.86
C GLN A 384 -11.12 10.73 -5.35
N GLN A 385 -12.19 10.51 -4.57
CA GLN A 385 -12.08 10.46 -3.11
C GLN A 385 -11.17 9.32 -2.64
N VAL A 386 -11.23 8.16 -3.30
CA VAL A 386 -10.33 7.03 -3.01
C VAL A 386 -8.87 7.39 -3.32
N GLN A 387 -8.60 8.04 -4.45
CA GLN A 387 -7.24 8.34 -4.89
C GLN A 387 -6.60 9.50 -4.11
N THR A 388 -7.38 10.46 -3.61
CA THR A 388 -6.88 11.57 -2.78
C THR A 388 -6.34 11.06 -1.44
N GLN A 389 -5.03 11.21 -1.18
CA GLN A 389 -4.38 10.60 -0.01
C GLN A 389 -4.89 11.11 1.35
N SER A 390 -5.36 12.35 1.41
CA SER A 390 -5.87 12.97 2.64
C SER A 390 -7.26 12.50 3.07
N ASN A 391 -7.95 11.70 2.26
CA ASN A 391 -9.28 11.18 2.59
C ASN A 391 -9.22 9.90 3.42
N ARG A 392 -10.14 9.79 4.36
CA ARG A 392 -10.34 8.58 5.17
C ARG A 392 -11.18 7.57 4.38
N LEU A 393 -10.69 6.32 4.27
CA LEU A 393 -11.34 5.25 3.51
C LEU A 393 -11.88 4.10 4.36
N SER A 394 -11.67 4.15 5.68
CA SER A 394 -12.07 3.09 6.61
C SER A 394 -12.73 3.67 7.87
N PRO A 395 -13.54 2.86 8.59
CA PRO A 395 -14.14 3.26 9.85
C PRO A 395 -13.13 3.68 10.92
N GLU A 396 -11.90 3.18 10.83
CA GLU A 396 -10.81 3.53 11.74
C GLU A 396 -10.44 5.01 11.62
N PRO A 397 -10.20 5.72 12.74
CA PRO A 397 -9.84 7.13 12.73
C PRO A 397 -8.33 7.36 12.48
N TYR A 398 -7.66 6.38 11.90
CA TYR A 398 -6.21 6.38 11.70
C TYR A 398 -5.83 5.73 10.38
N ILE A 399 -4.58 5.95 10.02
CA ILE A 399 -3.88 5.27 8.94
C ILE A 399 -2.66 4.54 9.54
N PRO A 400 -1.97 3.66 8.82
CA PRO A 400 -0.65 3.21 9.23
C PRO A 400 0.33 4.39 9.21
N TYR A 401 1.42 4.31 9.98
CA TYR A 401 2.43 5.36 9.96
C TYR A 401 2.96 5.53 8.52
N THR A 402 2.71 6.69 7.90
CA THR A 402 2.87 6.87 6.45
C THR A 402 3.91 7.94 6.14
N ARG A 403 4.88 7.59 5.30
CA ARG A 403 5.88 8.51 4.75
C ARG A 403 5.64 8.73 3.26
N VAL A 404 5.73 9.98 2.85
CA VAL A 404 5.54 10.42 1.46
C VAL A 404 6.83 11.07 0.99
N TYR A 405 7.33 10.64 -0.16
CA TYR A 405 8.47 11.24 -0.83
C TYR A 405 8.06 11.66 -2.24
N SER A 406 8.18 12.95 -2.53
CA SER A 406 7.86 13.53 -3.84
C SER A 406 9.08 14.21 -4.46
N GLY A 407 9.25 14.03 -5.78
CA GLY A 407 10.29 14.70 -6.54
C GLY A 407 9.82 16.03 -7.09
N LYS A 408 10.60 17.09 -6.86
CA LYS A 408 10.41 18.39 -7.53
C LYS A 408 10.79 18.33 -9.02
N ARG A 409 11.53 17.30 -9.42
CA ARG A 409 11.98 17.03 -10.80
C ARG A 409 11.31 15.79 -11.38
N ASP A 410 10.24 15.32 -10.74
CA ASP A 410 9.46 14.21 -11.26
C ASP A 410 8.83 14.63 -12.60
N GLU A 411 9.31 14.04 -13.69
CA GLU A 411 8.93 14.37 -15.06
C GLU A 411 7.66 13.64 -15.52
N ASN A 412 7.12 12.74 -14.69
CA ASN A 412 5.90 12.02 -14.99
C ASN A 412 4.68 12.93 -14.80
N ASP A 413 3.77 13.01 -15.79
CA ASP A 413 2.56 13.85 -15.73
C ASP A 413 1.82 13.77 -14.36
N ALA A 414 1.69 12.56 -13.81
CA ALA A 414 0.99 12.33 -12.55
C ALA A 414 1.83 12.64 -11.29
N GLY A 415 3.15 12.53 -11.39
CA GLY A 415 4.12 12.78 -10.32
C GLY A 415 4.65 14.22 -10.31
N ALA A 416 4.42 14.96 -11.39
CA ALA A 416 5.02 16.26 -11.64
C ALA A 416 4.76 17.29 -10.54
N TRP A 417 5.78 18.11 -10.30
CA TRP A 417 5.74 19.18 -9.32
C TRP A 417 4.92 20.36 -9.82
N THR A 418 3.62 20.33 -9.55
CA THR A 418 2.67 21.36 -9.99
C THR A 418 1.99 22.03 -8.79
N PRO A 419 1.21 23.11 -8.98
CA PRO A 419 0.39 23.66 -7.90
C PRO A 419 -0.62 22.65 -7.34
N VAL A 420 -1.06 21.67 -8.15
CA VAL A 420 -1.92 20.57 -7.69
C VAL A 420 -1.14 19.62 -6.77
N ALA A 421 0.09 19.25 -7.14
CA ALA A 421 0.94 18.45 -6.28
C ALA A 421 1.24 19.15 -4.95
N ARG A 422 1.57 20.44 -5.02
CA ARG A 422 1.76 21.29 -3.84
C ARG A 422 0.54 21.31 -2.92
N ALA A 423 -0.66 21.49 -3.47
CA ALA A 423 -1.90 21.46 -2.71
C ALA A 423 -2.19 20.06 -2.12
N GLY A 424 -1.77 18.99 -2.80
CA GLY A 424 -1.83 17.63 -2.29
C GLY A 424 -0.96 17.41 -1.04
N LEU A 425 0.25 17.97 -1.01
CA LEU A 425 1.10 17.95 0.18
C LEU A 425 0.48 18.72 1.35
N ASP A 426 -0.08 19.90 1.10
CA ASP A 426 -0.83 20.65 2.12
C ASP A 426 -2.00 19.83 2.65
N ALA A 427 -2.80 19.24 1.76
CA ALA A 427 -3.94 18.42 2.15
C ALA A 427 -3.54 17.20 3.00
N CYS A 428 -2.40 16.56 2.71
CA CYS A 428 -1.87 15.47 3.53
C CYS A 428 -1.57 15.94 4.96
N ASN A 429 -0.91 17.08 5.13
CA ASN A 429 -0.67 17.64 6.46
C ASN A 429 -1.98 18.08 7.12
N ASP A 430 -2.80 18.87 6.42
CA ASP A 430 -4.00 19.52 6.94
C ASP A 430 -5.13 18.52 7.23
N SER A 431 -5.03 17.28 6.70
CA SER A 431 -5.87 16.15 7.13
C SER A 431 -5.67 15.78 8.60
N GLN A 432 -4.52 16.16 9.18
CA GLN A 432 -4.09 15.83 10.53
C GLN A 432 -3.92 14.32 10.77
N LEU A 433 -3.95 13.48 9.72
CA LEU A 433 -3.87 12.02 9.82
C LEU A 433 -2.50 11.50 10.29
N GLY A 434 -1.49 12.36 10.39
CA GLY A 434 -0.13 11.98 10.79
C GLY A 434 0.73 11.51 9.62
N MET A 435 0.45 11.98 8.40
CA MET A 435 1.27 11.68 7.21
C MET A 435 2.53 12.54 7.21
N ILE A 436 3.69 11.89 7.14
CA ILE A 436 4.98 12.56 7.04
C ILE A 436 5.27 12.87 5.57
N VAL A 437 5.48 14.13 5.26
CA VAL A 437 5.74 14.60 3.90
C VAL A 437 7.20 14.99 3.74
N SER A 438 7.84 14.47 2.71
CA SER A 438 9.20 14.79 2.31
C SER A 438 9.23 15.10 0.82
N TRP A 439 10.06 16.06 0.43
CA TRP A 439 10.34 16.36 -0.96
C TRP A 439 11.83 16.53 -1.17
N ASP A 440 12.27 16.28 -2.38
CA ASP A 440 13.63 16.47 -2.84
C ASP A 440 13.64 16.64 -4.37
N GLU A 441 14.81 16.75 -5.00
CA GLU A 441 14.95 17.03 -6.43
C GLU A 441 15.04 15.75 -7.27
N ARG A 442 14.56 14.61 -6.76
CA ARG A 442 14.57 13.37 -7.54
C ARG A 442 13.67 13.44 -8.78
N GLU A 443 14.09 12.72 -9.82
CA GLU A 443 13.28 12.36 -10.97
C GLU A 443 12.31 11.20 -10.66
N HIS A 444 11.44 10.88 -11.62
CA HIS A 444 10.47 9.80 -11.49
C HIS A 444 11.14 8.42 -11.45
N GLY A 445 12.15 8.21 -12.30
CA GLY A 445 12.89 6.96 -12.43
C GLY A 445 13.77 6.66 -11.21
N VAL A 446 13.56 5.51 -10.57
CA VAL A 446 14.30 5.11 -9.34
C VAL A 446 15.81 4.97 -9.57
N ASP A 447 16.20 4.52 -10.76
CA ASP A 447 17.59 4.36 -11.19
C ASP A 447 18.36 5.68 -11.27
N LYS A 448 17.64 6.80 -11.35
CA LYS A 448 18.22 8.14 -11.48
C LYS A 448 18.43 8.85 -10.14
N TRP A 449 17.76 8.43 -9.06
CA TRP A 449 17.75 9.15 -7.77
C TRP A 449 19.11 9.39 -7.12
N ALA A 450 20.16 8.65 -7.51
CA ALA A 450 21.48 8.73 -6.90
C ALA A 450 22.52 9.46 -7.77
N PHE A 451 22.19 9.85 -9.00
CA PHE A 451 23.13 10.39 -9.97
C PHE A 451 22.66 11.73 -10.52
N GLU A 452 23.52 12.75 -10.43
CA GLU A 452 23.30 14.01 -11.14
C GLU A 452 23.57 13.77 -12.63
N SER A 453 22.58 14.04 -13.47
CA SER A 453 22.70 14.06 -14.93
C SER A 453 22.50 15.49 -15.44
N PRO A 454 23.08 15.91 -16.57
CA PRO A 454 22.84 17.26 -17.09
C PRO A 454 21.42 17.38 -17.66
N ASP A 455 20.59 18.25 -17.06
CA ASP A 455 19.16 18.44 -17.36
C ASP A 455 18.88 18.67 -18.86
N LEU A 456 19.82 19.32 -19.58
CA LEU A 456 19.71 19.55 -21.03
C LEU A 456 19.75 18.26 -21.88
N ILE A 457 20.13 17.12 -21.30
CA ILE A 457 20.29 15.83 -21.97
C ILE A 457 19.09 14.91 -21.75
N ASP A 458 18.51 14.90 -20.55
CA ASP A 458 17.39 14.03 -20.15
C ASP A 458 16.08 14.78 -19.90
N ASP A 459 16.12 16.06 -19.52
CA ASP A 459 14.93 16.89 -19.28
C ASP A 459 15.00 18.32 -19.87
N PRO A 460 14.95 18.46 -21.21
CA PRO A 460 15.03 19.76 -21.89
C PRO A 460 13.79 20.65 -21.67
N ALA A 461 12.75 20.16 -20.99
CA ALA A 461 11.54 20.92 -20.66
C ALA A 461 11.67 21.68 -19.33
N HIS A 462 12.62 21.29 -18.48
CA HIS A 462 12.93 21.95 -17.22
C HIS A 462 14.11 22.94 -17.35
N CYS A 463 14.28 23.79 -16.33
CA CYS A 463 15.26 24.87 -16.33
C CYS A 463 16.62 24.41 -15.77
N ASP A 464 17.68 24.67 -16.53
CA ASP A 464 19.09 24.31 -16.26
C ASP A 464 19.85 25.38 -15.42
N PRO A 465 20.87 25.02 -14.60
CA PRO A 465 21.17 23.71 -14.00
C PRO A 465 20.70 23.62 -12.54
N TRP A 466 20.03 22.53 -12.17
CA TRP A 466 19.85 22.11 -10.76
C TRP A 466 20.28 20.66 -10.56
N PRO A 467 20.67 20.24 -9.35
CA PRO A 467 21.08 18.86 -9.13
C PRO A 467 19.86 17.92 -9.09
N ASP A 468 19.67 17.11 -10.12
CA ASP A 468 18.58 16.13 -10.27
C ASP A 468 18.80 14.83 -9.47
N VAL A 469 19.05 14.97 -8.17
CA VAL A 469 19.23 13.84 -7.25
C VAL A 469 18.15 13.84 -6.18
N GLY A 470 17.81 12.64 -5.70
CA GLY A 470 17.06 12.52 -4.46
C GLY A 470 17.97 12.83 -3.29
N GLN A 471 17.84 14.00 -2.65
CA GLN A 471 18.66 14.34 -1.48
C GLN A 471 18.44 13.39 -0.29
N TRP A 472 17.31 12.69 -0.23
CA TRP A 472 17.10 11.60 0.74
C TRP A 472 17.82 10.30 0.37
N ILE A 473 18.44 10.22 -0.81
CA ILE A 473 19.12 9.06 -1.39
C ILE A 473 20.64 9.29 -1.50
N ALA A 474 21.06 10.47 -1.97
CA ALA A 474 22.45 10.82 -2.21
C ALA A 474 22.78 12.22 -1.66
N PRO A 475 24.01 12.44 -1.13
CA PRO A 475 25.13 11.50 -1.04
C PRO A 475 24.99 10.47 0.10
N VAL A 476 24.03 10.66 1.00
CA VAL A 476 23.76 9.77 2.13
C VAL A 476 22.30 9.35 2.08
N LYS A 477 22.06 8.05 1.97
CA LYS A 477 20.71 7.48 1.87
C LYS A 477 20.06 7.36 3.25
N THR A 478 18.83 7.87 3.39
CA THR A 478 18.00 7.66 4.58
C THR A 478 17.72 6.17 4.80
N GLU A 479 17.71 5.72 6.05
CA GLU A 479 17.21 4.38 6.39
C GLU A 479 15.68 4.36 6.51
N ARG A 480 15.04 5.52 6.74
CA ARG A 480 13.66 5.62 7.26
C ARG A 480 12.57 5.18 6.29
N HIS A 481 12.91 5.07 5.02
CA HIS A 481 12.01 4.61 3.95
C HIS A 481 12.16 3.12 3.59
N GLY A 482 13.16 2.44 4.15
CA GLY A 482 13.55 1.10 3.74
C GLY A 482 12.70 0.01 4.40
N ALA A 483 12.54 -1.12 3.71
CA ALA A 483 11.73 -2.25 4.14
C ALA A 483 12.11 -2.77 5.54
N GLN A 484 13.41 -2.93 5.80
CA GLN A 484 13.92 -3.35 7.12
C GLN A 484 13.56 -2.34 8.21
N TYR A 485 13.78 -1.05 7.96
CA TYR A 485 13.52 -0.01 8.95
C TYR A 485 12.04 0.03 9.37
N LEU A 486 11.12 -0.05 8.40
CA LEU A 486 9.68 -0.06 8.70
C LEU A 486 9.30 -1.26 9.59
N SER A 487 9.87 -2.42 9.28
CA SER A 487 9.61 -3.69 9.94
C SER A 487 10.15 -3.77 11.36
N ASP A 488 11.29 -3.11 11.60
CA ASP A 488 11.95 -3.10 12.91
C ASP A 488 11.30 -2.10 13.88
N HIS A 489 10.73 -1.00 13.36
CA HIS A 489 10.30 0.13 14.18
C HIS A 489 8.79 0.22 14.36
N TYR A 490 8.00 -0.27 13.42
CA TYR A 490 6.55 -0.05 13.45
C TYR A 490 5.78 -1.36 13.58
N ARG A 491 4.78 -1.32 14.45
CA ARG A 491 3.82 -2.40 14.61
C ARG A 491 2.40 -1.91 14.50
N ASN A 492 1.53 -2.84 14.15
CA ASN A 492 0.12 -2.60 13.88
C ASN A 492 -0.78 -2.89 15.12
N ASP A 493 -0.17 -3.18 16.27
CA ASP A 493 -0.81 -3.40 17.57
C ASP A 493 -0.33 -2.37 18.61
N VAL A 494 0.36 -1.31 18.18
CA VAL A 494 0.90 -0.25 19.03
C VAL A 494 0.41 1.10 18.52
N SER A 495 -0.04 1.98 19.42
CA SER A 495 -0.39 3.35 19.06
C SER A 495 0.84 4.19 18.73
N TYR A 496 0.63 5.36 18.13
CA TYR A 496 1.74 6.25 17.78
C TYR A 496 1.31 7.73 17.78
N PRO A 497 2.26 8.66 17.98
CA PRO A 497 2.00 10.09 17.79
C PRO A 497 1.87 10.42 16.29
N GLY A 498 0.67 10.74 15.83
CA GLY A 498 0.45 11.29 14.49
C GLY A 498 0.86 12.75 14.44
N PHE A 499 1.99 13.05 13.82
CA PHE A 499 2.54 14.41 13.71
C PHE A 499 1.96 15.18 12.52
N PHE A 500 1.62 16.45 12.73
CA PHE A 500 1.18 17.38 11.68
C PHE A 500 1.51 18.82 12.10
N ASP A 501 1.45 19.78 11.16
CA ASP A 501 1.83 21.18 11.40
C ASP A 501 3.24 21.34 11.97
N CYS A 502 4.17 20.52 11.49
CA CYS A 502 5.58 20.64 11.85
C CYS A 502 6.18 21.90 11.22
N ASP A 503 6.81 22.73 12.04
CA ASP A 503 7.47 23.97 11.66
C ASP A 503 8.87 24.03 12.26
N GLU A 504 9.87 24.08 11.39
CA GLU A 504 11.30 24.08 11.74
C GLU A 504 11.86 25.47 12.04
N ASP A 505 11.14 26.55 11.73
CA ASP A 505 11.56 27.92 12.04
C ASP A 505 10.47 28.71 12.78
N LEU A 506 10.62 28.77 14.09
CA LEU A 506 9.68 29.45 14.99
C LEU A 506 9.58 30.97 14.79
N ASN A 507 10.50 31.57 14.05
CA ASN A 507 10.58 33.02 13.84
C ASN A 507 10.00 33.46 12.49
N THR A 508 9.86 32.53 11.55
CA THR A 508 9.34 32.82 10.21
C THR A 508 7.84 32.53 10.19
N PRO A 509 6.99 33.50 9.80
CA PRO A 509 5.56 33.24 9.66
C PRO A 509 5.29 32.20 8.57
N GLY A 510 4.57 31.14 8.93
CA GLY A 510 4.18 30.05 8.02
C GLY A 510 5.13 28.85 8.11
N ARG A 511 4.60 27.67 7.79
CA ARG A 511 5.25 26.37 7.98
C ARG A 511 6.59 26.26 7.22
N GLN A 512 7.69 26.04 7.93
CA GLN A 512 9.02 25.81 7.34
C GLN A 512 9.50 24.36 7.50
N PRO A 513 10.32 23.85 6.56
CA PRO A 513 10.70 24.49 5.29
C PRO A 513 9.52 24.61 4.32
N ASP A 514 9.47 25.69 3.53
CA ASP A 514 8.44 25.87 2.51
C ASP A 514 8.82 25.11 1.21
N PRO A 515 8.04 24.14 0.73
CA PRO A 515 8.31 23.40 -0.51
C PRO A 515 8.15 24.27 -1.79
N GLY A 516 7.63 25.49 -1.66
CA GLY A 516 7.46 26.45 -2.76
C GLY A 516 6.09 26.36 -3.44
N PRO A 517 5.90 27.01 -4.60
CA PRO A 517 4.57 27.20 -5.18
C PRO A 517 4.07 26.03 -6.05
N GLY A 518 4.80 24.92 -6.13
CA GLY A 518 4.50 23.87 -7.12
C GLY A 518 4.93 24.25 -8.53
N ASP A 519 6.07 24.93 -8.67
CA ASP A 519 6.72 25.19 -9.96
C ASP A 519 8.18 24.75 -9.82
N PRO A 520 8.64 23.74 -10.59
CA PRO A 520 9.98 23.21 -10.46
C PRO A 520 11.05 24.27 -10.79
N CYS A 521 10.71 25.29 -11.58
CA CYS A 521 11.59 26.36 -11.99
C CYS A 521 11.50 27.62 -11.14
N SER A 522 10.63 27.62 -10.14
CA SER A 522 10.56 28.74 -9.22
C SER A 522 11.77 28.72 -8.27
N PRO A 523 12.45 29.87 -8.08
CA PRO A 523 13.46 29.98 -7.03
C PRO A 523 12.83 30.10 -5.62
N ALA A 524 11.50 30.04 -5.51
CA ALA A 524 10.79 30.11 -4.24
C ALA A 524 10.66 28.73 -3.57
N GLY A 525 10.80 28.71 -2.25
CA GLY A 525 10.80 27.50 -1.43
C GLY A 525 12.17 26.82 -1.38
N THR A 526 12.29 25.77 -0.56
CA THR A 526 13.50 24.98 -0.42
C THR A 526 13.59 23.92 -1.53
N PRO A 527 14.81 23.57 -1.99
CA PRO A 527 15.01 22.51 -2.98
C PRO A 527 14.56 21.14 -2.45
N TRP A 528 14.82 20.87 -1.18
CA TRP A 528 14.42 19.65 -0.49
C TRP A 528 14.05 19.97 0.97
N GLY A 529 13.36 19.05 1.62
CA GLY A 529 12.93 19.23 3.00
C GLY A 529 11.85 18.24 3.39
N THR A 530 11.33 18.43 4.60
CA THR A 530 10.28 17.58 5.14
C THR A 530 9.43 18.33 6.15
N TRP A 531 8.19 17.89 6.31
CA TRP A 531 7.35 18.20 7.46
C TRP A 531 7.22 16.94 8.32
N GLY A 532 7.82 16.99 9.50
CA GLY A 532 7.81 15.91 10.47
C GLY A 532 8.77 14.75 10.16
N GLY A 533 9.52 14.79 9.06
CA GLY A 533 10.44 13.72 8.67
C GLY A 533 11.63 13.51 9.59
N TYR A 534 11.87 14.40 10.55
CA TYR A 534 12.85 14.24 11.62
C TYR A 534 12.26 13.83 12.97
N LEU A 535 10.94 13.90 13.12
CA LEU A 535 10.28 13.49 14.35
C LEU A 535 10.35 11.97 14.50
N ASP A 536 10.50 11.56 15.75
CA ASP A 536 10.52 10.17 16.16
C ASP A 536 10.01 10.05 17.60
N TRP A 537 9.79 8.82 18.04
CA TRP A 537 9.35 8.53 19.39
C TRP A 537 9.98 7.26 19.92
N THR A 538 9.83 7.02 21.22
CA THR A 538 10.29 5.78 21.86
C THR A 538 9.08 4.85 22.08
N PRO A 539 8.89 3.80 21.26
CA PRO A 539 7.70 2.93 21.38
C PRO A 539 7.51 2.33 22.78
N ALA A 540 8.60 1.97 23.46
CA ALA A 540 8.57 1.40 24.81
C ALA A 540 8.08 2.36 25.90
N THR A 541 7.96 3.67 25.60
CA THR A 541 7.43 4.67 26.54
C THR A 541 5.94 4.91 26.38
N ILE A 542 5.30 4.26 25.40
CA ILE A 542 3.88 4.44 25.16
C ILE A 542 3.08 3.81 26.30
N VAL A 543 2.26 4.64 26.93
CA VAL A 543 1.16 4.19 27.80
C VAL A 543 -0.12 4.40 27.01
N ASP A 544 -0.97 3.38 26.93
CA ASP A 544 -2.22 3.40 26.19
C ASP A 544 -3.30 2.70 27.00
N GLN A 545 -3.88 3.45 27.94
CA GLN A 545 -4.86 2.98 28.92
C GLN A 545 -6.18 3.73 28.73
N ALA A 546 -7.26 3.23 29.32
CA ALA A 546 -8.60 3.80 29.17
C ALA A 546 -8.69 5.27 29.60
N ASP A 547 -7.88 5.66 30.58
CA ASP A 547 -7.88 6.98 31.21
C ASP A 547 -6.72 7.88 30.76
N ARG A 548 -5.65 7.31 30.18
CA ARG A 548 -4.46 8.07 29.76
C ARG A 548 -3.71 7.50 28.56
N TRP A 549 -3.08 8.41 27.82
CA TRP A 549 -2.11 8.10 26.78
C TRP A 549 -0.82 8.89 26.99
N GLU A 550 0.34 8.25 26.85
CA GLU A 550 1.64 8.88 27.04
C GLU A 550 2.61 8.50 25.93
N CYS A 551 3.55 9.38 25.60
CA CYS A 551 4.61 9.08 24.63
C CYS A 551 5.82 10.01 24.81
N THR A 552 7.04 9.44 24.75
CA THR A 552 8.28 10.22 24.66
C THR A 552 8.68 10.43 23.19
N MET A 553 8.78 11.68 22.78
CA MET A 553 9.01 12.14 21.41
C MET A 553 10.24 13.05 21.34
N PHE A 554 10.86 13.11 20.17
CA PHE A 554 12.08 13.89 19.94
C PHE A 554 12.30 14.13 18.44
N LEU A 555 13.12 15.12 18.11
CA LEU A 555 13.77 15.20 16.82
C LEU A 555 15.03 14.33 16.82
N ARG A 556 15.25 13.57 15.76
CA ARG A 556 16.48 12.80 15.59
C ARG A 556 17.70 13.71 15.55
N GLY A 557 18.76 13.30 16.25
CA GLY A 557 20.03 14.02 16.32
C GLY A 557 21.24 13.10 16.50
N ASN A 558 21.01 11.84 16.87
CA ASN A 558 22.05 10.83 17.13
C ASN A 558 22.02 9.65 16.15
N SER A 559 21.36 9.79 14.98
CA SER A 559 21.42 8.78 13.93
C SER A 559 22.85 8.64 13.37
N ALA A 560 23.25 7.40 13.10
CA ALA A 560 24.48 7.11 12.36
C ALA A 560 24.38 7.53 10.88
N VAL A 561 23.17 7.62 10.36
CA VAL A 561 22.87 8.12 9.01
C VAL A 561 22.63 9.63 9.10
N SER A 562 23.60 10.42 8.64
CA SER A 562 23.61 11.86 8.90
C SER A 562 22.41 12.64 8.34
N ILE A 563 21.84 12.19 7.20
CA ILE A 563 20.67 12.85 6.60
C ILE A 563 19.41 12.72 7.46
N ASP A 564 19.37 11.73 8.37
CA ASP A 564 18.23 11.50 9.27
C ASP A 564 18.28 12.36 10.54
N ASN A 565 19.36 13.12 10.76
CA ASN A 565 19.49 14.02 11.89
C ASN A 565 18.90 15.39 11.56
N ALA A 566 18.02 15.88 12.42
CA ALA A 566 17.44 17.21 12.33
C ALA A 566 18.53 18.28 12.38
N LEU A 567 18.45 19.23 11.44
CA LEU A 567 19.35 20.37 11.35
C LEU A 567 19.04 21.43 12.42
N VAL A 568 17.79 21.45 12.89
CA VAL A 568 17.29 22.40 13.90
C VAL A 568 17.23 21.77 15.30
N PRO A 569 17.46 22.54 16.36
CA PRO A 569 17.46 22.03 17.74
C PRO A 569 16.04 21.85 18.33
N LEU A 570 15.02 22.47 17.72
CA LEU A 570 13.66 22.56 18.25
C LEU A 570 12.68 22.78 17.10
N VAL A 571 11.53 22.12 17.13
CA VAL A 571 10.40 22.37 16.21
C VAL A 571 9.13 22.68 16.98
N ARG A 572 8.19 23.34 16.32
CA ARG A 572 6.79 23.39 16.73
C ARG A 572 6.00 22.34 15.95
N VAL A 573 5.18 21.55 16.62
CA VAL A 573 4.39 20.50 15.97
C VAL A 573 3.05 20.28 16.67
N SER A 574 2.06 19.80 15.94
CA SER A 574 0.79 19.31 16.46
C SER A 574 0.75 17.77 16.46
N ILE A 575 0.08 17.19 17.45
CA ILE A 575 0.03 15.74 17.65
C ILE A 575 -1.41 15.27 17.85
N ALA A 576 -1.74 14.16 17.21
CA ALA A 576 -2.95 13.39 17.44
C ALA A 576 -2.55 11.93 17.73
N PRO A 577 -2.93 11.33 18.87
CA PRO A 577 -2.74 9.90 19.09
C PRO A 577 -3.47 9.10 18.01
N ARG A 578 -2.77 8.15 17.39
CA ARG A 578 -3.32 7.28 16.37
C ARG A 578 -3.22 5.83 16.81
N ARG A 579 -4.18 5.04 16.36
CA ARG A 579 -4.23 3.60 16.62
C ARG A 579 -4.22 3.27 18.12
N THR A 580 -4.90 4.09 18.92
CA THR A 580 -5.02 3.85 20.36
C THR A 580 -5.73 2.53 20.63
N GLN A 581 -5.17 1.74 21.55
CA GLN A 581 -5.69 0.42 21.91
C GLN A 581 -6.64 0.50 23.11
N GLY A 582 -6.32 1.37 24.08
CA GLY A 582 -7.12 1.59 25.29
C GLY A 582 -7.65 3.02 25.39
N PHE A 583 -6.88 4.02 24.96
CA PHE A 583 -7.24 5.43 25.12
C PHE A 583 -8.28 5.85 24.08
N HIS A 584 -9.56 5.71 24.44
CA HIS A 584 -10.72 6.06 23.60
C HIS A 584 -11.61 7.12 24.28
N PRO A 585 -11.18 8.41 24.32
CA PRO A 585 -12.05 9.49 24.79
C PRO A 585 -13.36 9.54 24.01
N ASN A 586 -14.46 9.82 24.72
CA ASN A 586 -15.76 10.03 24.07
C ASN A 586 -15.72 11.28 23.20
N VAL A 587 -16.52 11.29 22.13
CA VAL A 587 -16.71 12.49 21.30
C VAL A 587 -17.11 13.68 22.18
N GLY A 588 -16.40 14.80 22.05
CA GLY A 588 -16.66 15.99 22.87
C GLY A 588 -16.09 15.94 24.29
N GLN A 589 -15.41 14.86 24.69
CA GLN A 589 -14.79 14.74 26.00
C GLN A 589 -13.57 15.66 26.12
N THR A 590 -13.46 16.35 27.25
CA THR A 590 -12.26 17.11 27.62
C THR A 590 -11.12 16.15 27.91
N VAL A 591 -9.96 16.42 27.29
CA VAL A 591 -8.70 15.72 27.52
C VAL A 591 -7.69 16.76 28.01
N TYR A 592 -7.13 16.52 29.18
CA TYR A 592 -6.07 17.31 29.78
C TYR A 592 -4.73 16.80 29.28
N TRP A 593 -3.77 17.69 29.09
CA TRP A 593 -2.44 17.29 28.64
C TRP A 593 -1.35 18.12 29.27
N VAL A 594 -0.19 17.50 29.44
CA VAL A 594 1.07 18.13 29.86
C VAL A 594 2.22 17.63 28.99
N LEU A 595 3.19 18.50 28.75
CA LEU A 595 4.46 18.20 28.09
C LEU A 595 5.58 18.44 29.10
N ARG A 596 6.41 17.42 29.35
CA ARG A 596 7.60 17.50 30.20
C ARG A 596 8.86 17.49 29.34
N VAL A 597 9.76 18.45 29.58
CA VAL A 597 11.06 18.55 28.89
C VAL A 597 12.16 18.91 29.90
N PRO A 598 13.19 18.06 30.11
CA PRO A 598 13.34 16.70 29.58
C PRO A 598 12.19 15.77 30.02
N GLU A 599 12.13 14.54 29.50
CA GLU A 599 11.00 13.62 29.63
C GLU A 599 10.60 13.28 31.08
N ASN A 600 11.54 13.43 32.03
CA ASN A 600 11.35 13.26 33.47
C ASN A 600 11.54 14.58 34.25
N GLY A 601 11.51 15.70 33.54
CA GLY A 601 11.74 17.05 34.06
C GLY A 601 10.45 17.83 34.34
N PRO A 602 10.55 19.17 34.42
CA PRO A 602 9.39 20.02 34.69
C PRO A 602 8.41 20.03 33.52
N VAL A 603 7.15 20.37 33.82
CA VAL A 603 6.14 20.66 32.81
C VAL A 603 6.50 21.97 32.11
N THR A 604 6.66 21.93 30.79
CA THR A 604 6.99 23.11 29.98
C THR A 604 5.81 23.65 29.20
N GLN A 605 4.82 22.81 28.90
CA GLN A 605 3.55 23.20 28.29
C GLN A 605 2.42 22.35 28.86
N HIS A 606 1.22 22.90 28.98
CA HIS A 606 0.03 22.17 29.42
C HIS A 606 -1.24 22.79 28.83
N GLY A 607 -2.34 22.07 28.90
CA GLY A 607 -3.63 22.60 28.51
C GLY A 607 -4.73 21.56 28.49
N GLN A 608 -5.82 21.91 27.81
CA GLN A 608 -6.95 21.03 27.57
C GLN A 608 -7.37 21.12 26.11
N VAL A 609 -7.81 20.00 25.56
CA VAL A 609 -8.40 19.88 24.23
C VAL A 609 -9.70 19.09 24.33
N THR A 610 -10.48 19.10 23.26
CA THR A 610 -11.70 18.31 23.17
C THR A 610 -11.49 17.23 22.12
N ALA A 611 -11.85 15.98 22.45
CA ALA A 611 -11.83 14.89 21.49
C ALA A 611 -12.81 15.17 20.34
N ASP A 612 -12.35 15.00 19.10
CA ASP A 612 -13.11 15.35 17.90
C ASP A 612 -14.29 14.39 17.64
N SER A 613 -14.93 14.52 16.48
CA SER A 613 -16.05 13.66 16.07
C SER A 613 -15.69 12.17 15.95
N LEU A 614 -14.41 11.84 15.97
CA LEU A 614 -13.87 10.48 15.95
C LEU A 614 -13.29 10.05 17.30
N GLY A 615 -13.47 10.86 18.36
CA GLY A 615 -12.91 10.58 19.68
C GLY A 615 -11.40 10.81 19.76
N VAL A 616 -10.80 11.53 18.80
CA VAL A 616 -9.35 11.76 18.77
C VAL A 616 -9.03 13.15 19.35
N PRO A 617 -8.27 13.24 20.46
CA PRO A 617 -7.76 14.52 20.94
C PRO A 617 -6.59 14.99 20.07
N LYS A 618 -6.56 16.29 19.77
CA LYS A 618 -5.53 16.92 18.94
C LYS A 618 -4.93 18.11 19.65
N ILE A 619 -3.62 18.07 19.87
CA ILE A 619 -2.88 19.14 20.55
C ILE A 619 -2.06 19.89 19.53
N SER A 620 -2.06 21.22 19.60
CA SER A 620 -1.33 22.07 18.69
C SER A 620 -0.20 22.83 19.39
N GLY A 621 0.88 23.05 18.65
CA GLY A 621 1.95 23.96 19.08
C GLY A 621 2.88 23.41 20.16
N LEU A 622 3.10 22.10 20.20
CA LEU A 622 4.07 21.47 21.09
C LEU A 622 5.50 21.74 20.61
N LEU A 623 6.39 22.08 21.53
CA LEU A 623 7.79 22.36 21.29
C LEU A 623 8.62 21.09 21.56
N ILE A 624 9.10 20.45 20.49
CA ILE A 624 9.80 19.17 20.57
C ILE A 624 11.29 19.36 20.28
N PRO A 625 12.18 19.13 21.26
CA PRO A 625 13.61 19.32 21.09
C PRO A 625 14.27 18.16 20.34
N ARG A 626 15.49 18.41 19.87
CA ARG A 626 16.40 17.37 19.37
C ARG A 626 16.97 16.54 20.51
N GLU A 627 17.09 15.23 20.28
CA GLU A 627 17.40 14.24 21.31
C GLU A 627 18.78 14.39 21.97
N ASP A 628 19.71 15.11 21.36
CA ASP A 628 21.00 15.47 21.97
C ASP A 628 20.89 16.63 22.97
N ILE A 629 19.75 17.34 22.98
CA ILE A 629 19.40 18.39 23.95
C ILE A 629 18.50 17.81 25.04
N ALA A 630 17.36 17.23 24.65
CA ALA A 630 16.39 16.60 25.55
C ALA A 630 15.39 15.74 24.75
N LYS A 631 14.61 14.90 25.43
CA LYS A 631 13.37 14.33 24.86
C LYS A 631 12.16 14.92 25.57
N ALA A 632 11.00 14.89 24.91
CA ALA A 632 9.76 15.44 25.44
C ALA A 632 8.76 14.33 25.75
N ARG A 633 8.22 14.27 26.96
CA ARG A 633 7.14 13.34 27.32
C ARG A 633 5.80 14.06 27.30
N LEU A 634 4.91 13.61 26.42
CA LEU A 634 3.52 14.08 26.37
C LEU A 634 2.65 13.10 27.15
N ILE A 635 1.83 13.64 28.04
CA ILE A 635 0.84 12.89 28.82
C ILE A 635 -0.52 13.48 28.52
N MET A 636 -1.48 12.64 28.15
CA MET A 636 -2.89 12.99 27.95
C MET A 636 -3.74 12.18 28.91
N GLY A 637 -4.74 12.79 29.55
CA GLY A 637 -5.66 12.12 30.46
C GLY A 637 -7.08 12.66 30.37
N ILE A 638 -8.07 11.81 30.65
CA ILE A 638 -9.49 12.21 30.70
C ILE A 638 -9.94 12.72 32.08
N VAL A 639 -9.07 12.58 33.07
CA VAL A 639 -9.21 13.17 34.39
C VAL A 639 -8.23 14.35 34.45
N PRO A 640 -8.61 15.50 35.03
CA PRO A 640 -7.65 16.56 35.30
C PRO A 640 -6.45 15.95 36.04
N GLN A 641 -5.23 16.30 35.65
CA GLN A 641 -4.08 15.93 36.48
C GLN A 641 -4.30 16.54 37.86
N CYS A 642 -4.40 15.68 38.87
CA CYS A 642 -4.62 16.12 40.23
C CYS A 642 -3.30 16.74 40.70
N PRO A 643 -3.24 18.04 41.05
CA PRO A 643 -2.01 18.66 41.53
C PRO A 643 -1.46 17.96 42.79
N ALA A 644 -2.34 17.32 43.56
CA ALA A 644 -1.99 16.51 44.73
C ALA A 644 -1.40 15.13 44.39
N ASP A 645 -1.59 14.62 43.16
CA ASP A 645 -0.90 13.44 42.62
C ASP A 645 0.37 13.94 41.92
N PHE A 646 1.28 14.50 42.72
CA PHE A 646 2.47 15.23 42.28
C PHE A 646 3.49 14.35 41.56
N ASN A 647 3.57 13.07 41.94
CA ASN A 647 4.44 12.10 41.28
C ASN A 647 3.75 11.44 40.06
N HIS A 648 2.45 11.66 39.89
CA HIS A 648 1.60 11.15 38.81
C HIS A 648 1.58 9.63 38.68
N ASP A 649 1.69 8.91 39.80
CA ASP A 649 1.56 7.45 39.84
C ASP A 649 0.09 6.97 39.80
N GLY A 650 -0.86 7.92 39.90
CA GLY A 650 -2.30 7.69 39.89
C GLY A 650 -2.92 7.58 41.28
N PHE A 651 -2.14 7.80 42.35
CA PHE A 651 -2.60 7.76 43.74
C PHE A 651 -2.08 8.95 44.54
N VAL A 652 -2.97 9.86 44.94
CA VAL A 652 -2.63 10.90 45.93
C VAL A 652 -2.30 10.25 47.27
N ASN A 653 -1.01 10.27 47.65
CA ASN A 653 -0.49 9.63 48.85
C ASN A 653 0.73 10.38 49.44
N GLY A 654 1.42 9.75 50.39
CA GLY A 654 2.57 10.36 51.07
C GLY A 654 3.77 10.59 50.15
N ASP A 655 3.93 9.77 49.11
CA ASP A 655 5.01 9.87 48.15
C ASP A 655 4.86 11.14 47.27
N ASP A 656 3.62 11.60 47.02
CA ASP A 656 3.37 12.89 46.36
C ASP A 656 3.77 14.07 47.22
N TYR A 657 3.44 14.00 48.52
CA TYR A 657 3.84 15.01 49.47
C TYR A 657 5.37 15.07 49.59
N ASP A 658 6.02 13.92 49.69
CA ASP A 658 7.48 13.86 49.79
C ASP A 658 8.14 14.40 48.52
N ALA A 659 7.62 14.04 47.33
CA ALA A 659 8.10 14.55 46.06
C ALA A 659 7.86 16.07 45.91
N PHE A 660 6.70 16.58 46.32
CA PHE A 660 6.40 18.02 46.32
C PHE A 660 7.28 18.77 47.31
N ALA A 661 7.42 18.26 48.54
CA ALA A 661 8.23 18.89 49.58
C ALA A 661 9.71 18.98 49.18
N GLU A 662 10.25 17.94 48.52
CA GLU A 662 11.64 17.93 48.05
C GLU A 662 11.93 19.06 47.06
N VAL A 663 11.01 19.32 46.12
CA VAL A 663 11.16 20.40 45.14
C VAL A 663 10.77 21.76 45.69
N PHE A 664 9.83 21.83 46.63
CA PHE A 664 9.41 23.04 47.31
C PHE A 664 10.53 23.63 48.18
N ASP A 665 11.23 22.78 48.95
CA ASP A 665 12.29 23.20 49.88
C ASP A 665 13.48 23.87 49.17
N ILE A 666 13.71 23.55 47.89
CA ILE A 666 14.76 24.15 47.06
C ILE A 666 14.25 25.24 46.12
N ALA A 667 12.97 25.62 46.24
CA ALA A 667 12.28 26.56 45.37
C ALA A 667 12.42 26.22 43.87
N ASP A 668 12.32 24.93 43.54
CA ASP A 668 12.33 24.48 42.14
C ASP A 668 11.03 24.92 41.45
N PRO A 669 11.08 25.45 40.20
CA PRO A 669 9.89 25.83 39.45
C PRO A 669 8.82 24.74 39.30
N ALA A 670 9.15 23.46 39.47
CA ALA A 670 8.18 22.37 39.52
C ALA A 670 7.21 22.48 40.72
N ALA A 671 7.57 23.21 41.77
CA ALA A 671 6.74 23.45 42.95
C ALA A 671 5.81 24.68 42.83
N ASP A 672 5.94 25.49 41.77
CA ASP A 672 5.05 26.64 41.48
C ASP A 672 3.75 26.12 40.85
N LEU A 673 2.89 25.54 41.67
CA LEU A 673 1.62 24.90 41.26
C LEU A 673 0.59 25.93 40.81
N ASN A 674 0.64 27.17 41.31
CA ASN A 674 -0.30 28.22 40.93
C ASN A 674 0.17 29.03 39.70
N HIS A 675 1.42 28.82 39.28
CA HIS A 675 2.08 29.42 38.11
C HIS A 675 2.18 30.95 38.17
N ASP A 676 2.37 31.53 39.36
CA ASP A 676 2.56 32.98 39.55
C ASP A 676 4.03 33.43 39.42
N GLY A 677 4.95 32.47 39.27
CA GLY A 677 6.40 32.70 39.14
C GLY A 677 7.16 32.67 40.46
N PHE A 678 6.52 32.33 41.59
CA PHE A 678 7.13 32.26 42.91
C PHE A 678 6.71 31.01 43.67
N VAL A 679 7.64 30.09 43.93
CA VAL A 679 7.42 28.99 44.87
C VAL A 679 7.24 29.54 46.29
N ASN A 680 6.02 29.49 46.82
CA ASN A 680 5.70 30.07 48.12
C ASN A 680 4.53 29.35 48.83
N GLY A 681 4.09 29.87 49.98
CA GLY A 681 3.03 29.26 50.77
C GLY A 681 1.72 29.03 50.01
N ASP A 682 1.43 29.84 49.00
CA ASP A 682 0.24 29.70 48.17
C ASP A 682 0.27 28.43 47.29
N ASP A 683 1.46 27.95 46.88
CA ASP A 683 1.60 26.66 46.18
C ASP A 683 1.43 25.49 47.14
N TYR A 684 1.94 25.63 48.35
CA TYR A 684 1.79 24.64 49.41
C TYR A 684 0.32 24.48 49.81
N ASP A 685 -0.39 25.61 49.91
CA ASP A 685 -1.83 25.65 50.16
C ASP A 685 -2.65 25.10 48.98
N LEU A 686 -2.13 25.18 47.75
CA LEU A 686 -2.77 24.60 46.57
C LEU A 686 -2.54 23.09 46.46
N PHE A 687 -1.39 22.60 46.94
CA PHE A 687 -1.08 21.18 47.04
C PHE A 687 -1.94 20.47 48.10
N ALA A 688 -2.14 21.12 49.27
CA ALA A 688 -2.85 20.59 50.44
C ALA A 688 -4.38 20.64 50.32
#